data_AF-A0A5Q4GJ64-F1
#
_entry.id   AF-A0A5Q4GJ64-F1
#
_cell.length_a   1.000
_cell.length_b   1.000
_cell.length_c   1.000
_cell.angle_alpha   90.00
_cell.angle_beta   90.00
_cell.angle_gamma   90.00
#
_symmetry.space_group_name_H-M   'P 1'
#
loop_
_entity.id
_entity.type
_entity.pdbx_description
1 polymer ?
#
loop_
_entity_poly.entity_id
_entity_poly.type
_entity_poly.pdbx_seq_one_letter_code
_entity_poly.pdbx_strand_id
1 'polypeptide(L)'
;MIACQKHPGKRIPTKTLAGVLLGSFLLVAATTRSTGDDDRSDSPGQVVRVSRNPDPYGVPRPSPGEAHVPLATSFYVELGLQGGADDDAIDPDSVSLTLHPEQGQPIVVLQTGQRFAEGFRRRLFPGKKGRSGDETLAVYAEADAPLNPSTRYTVHLDARSRQGATMVDAGRRWQFTTEAEAGVHALRFELDLDDRATMTDWQGRFFSGFCGTSFATNHKHRIPTFEAMDRVRQWSPRAWSLQRDFWLTGMDRQPRLLSQRLPGIVREQETRRIVRIQPQGDRMRLQLEDFFGHQQYGIASNRPLDGDYRPGDQVLIADGVHDALAHVISVDDATRSIWVTRFDTPEGGWRLEYSAALPEQEDPDSPGLFPPGGCHLIKFQPVGTPRYYWGRLDHEWDLAIRRFDRRVMVNFTDAPGDLSIDGRNWTTAKDYAQLHQVVHAITTHLIQRYGDRCLEFPWSVFNEPDLGALFWRSDWIELQKFYDYTVDAILRAFEDQGYDSDQVFIGGLELGAIFGTNLRLREFLVHCSPTAGQVKGALMVNAAYADPRLDGKRSRRVESLCREHDGRGTPLDFISIHAYNTSSLMAEKLIRAKQMALEIDPEHYAGLWINSHESCPGWDMPPDPAFSDSYLGNGYYPTWCADVTRRQLAQAVVDPRYGYGETILTFWPWPARGFEGRNDCVREVPVDDTGDGQTDRIVTVPMPILPFLGLLNRMQDRFVVLPEQTVEGHVISGFASQVDSRWYVLIYSHQMLDTQSRSARRFDVSLDLQGLSPDRYTVREYRFDRQHHSYFEAGRRLRDQPDPRRDPPPEVRERFLAAVRQLESEDRATRAAAMDEIERSEVAGDWALRPLLEYFQRHEQSELLDRAVQWAQRVSAPRAYPAAEIAEIKQRVQLHPTRVQQHEIDGDGRLPLTFPLAGNAASFWKIEPIVPR
;
A
#
# COMPACT_ATOMS: atom_id res chain seq x y z
N MET A 1 40.15 9.69 -28.49
CA MET A 1 40.61 11.08 -28.27
C MET A 1 39.99 11.54 -26.95
N ILE A 2 40.65 11.93 -25.87
CA ILE A 2 42.05 12.19 -25.50
C ILE A 2 42.25 11.58 -24.08
N ALA A 3 43.47 11.14 -23.79
CA ALA A 3 43.90 10.41 -22.60
C ALA A 3 44.05 11.25 -21.33
N CYS A 4 44.04 10.60 -20.15
CA CYS A 4 45.02 10.87 -19.09
C CYS A 4 45.11 9.73 -18.05
N GLN A 5 46.35 9.41 -17.63
CA GLN A 5 46.80 8.30 -16.78
C GLN A 5 46.91 8.69 -15.27
N LYS A 6 46.60 7.71 -14.38
CA LYS A 6 47.20 7.27 -13.07
C LYS A 6 48.06 8.24 -12.22
N HIS A 7 48.15 8.29 -10.88
CA HIS A 7 47.75 7.58 -9.62
C HIS A 7 48.15 8.53 -8.41
N PRO A 8 48.14 8.18 -7.10
CA PRO A 8 47.12 7.60 -6.20
C PRO A 8 46.87 8.47 -4.92
N GLY A 9 45.72 8.33 -4.27
CA GLY A 9 45.50 8.93 -2.94
C GLY A 9 44.09 8.69 -2.43
N LYS A 10 43.96 7.90 -1.36
CA LYS A 10 42.70 7.47 -0.72
C LYS A 10 41.70 8.61 -0.55
N ARG A 11 40.49 8.50 -1.13
CA ARG A 11 39.28 9.21 -0.70
C ARG A 11 38.03 8.34 -0.96
N ILE A 12 37.17 8.29 0.05
CA ILE A 12 35.83 7.69 0.03
C ILE A 12 34.93 8.58 -0.87
N PRO A 13 34.10 8.05 -1.80
CA PRO A 13 33.29 8.90 -2.67
C PRO A 13 32.01 9.39 -1.99
N THR A 14 31.83 10.71 -2.01
CA THR A 14 30.73 11.56 -1.49
C THR A 14 29.37 11.39 -2.20
N LYS A 15 29.25 10.48 -3.18
CA LYS A 15 27.99 10.26 -3.92
C LYS A 15 26.89 9.55 -3.14
N THR A 16 27.17 9.05 -1.94
CA THR A 16 26.23 8.25 -1.14
C THR A 16 25.30 9.10 -0.26
N LEU A 17 25.65 10.36 0.03
CA LEU A 17 24.91 11.17 1.02
C LEU A 17 23.62 11.80 0.47
N ALA A 18 23.59 12.16 -0.82
CA ALA A 18 22.39 12.68 -1.47
C ALA A 18 21.28 11.62 -1.59
N GLY A 19 21.63 10.34 -1.64
CA GLY A 19 20.66 9.23 -1.73
C GLY A 19 19.94 8.91 -0.41
N VAL A 20 20.48 9.32 0.74
CA VAL A 20 19.93 8.98 2.07
C VAL A 20 18.89 10.00 2.55
N LEU A 21 18.97 11.26 2.10
CA LEU A 21 18.00 12.32 2.46
C LEU A 21 16.85 12.48 1.44
N LEU A 22 17.03 12.05 0.19
CA LEU A 22 16.02 12.11 -0.89
C LEU A 22 15.24 10.79 -1.08
N GLY A 23 15.30 9.87 -0.11
CA GLY A 23 14.64 8.55 -0.18
C GLY A 23 13.10 8.57 -0.11
N SER A 24 12.49 9.74 -0.14
CA SER A 24 11.05 9.95 -0.30
C SER A 24 10.87 10.91 -1.47
N PHE A 25 9.93 10.63 -2.38
CA PHE A 25 9.64 11.38 -3.62
C PHE A 25 10.42 10.95 -4.88
N LEU A 26 10.00 9.84 -5.49
CA LEU A 26 9.98 9.68 -6.96
C LEU A 26 9.12 8.47 -7.32
N LEU A 27 7.86 8.75 -7.69
CA LEU A 27 6.86 7.79 -8.13
C LEU A 27 6.72 7.95 -9.65
N VAL A 28 7.32 7.06 -10.44
CA VAL A 28 7.07 6.97 -11.88
C VAL A 28 6.77 5.51 -12.20
N ALA A 29 5.53 5.24 -12.58
CA ALA A 29 5.09 3.94 -13.08
C ALA A 29 5.77 3.64 -14.41
N ALA A 30 6.47 2.51 -14.48
CA ALA A 30 7.06 1.99 -15.71
C ALA A 30 5.98 1.34 -16.58
N THR A 31 5.52 2.05 -17.61
CA THR A 31 4.92 1.43 -18.79
C THR A 31 5.92 1.48 -19.93
N THR A 32 6.10 0.35 -20.60
CA THR A 32 6.90 0.15 -21.81
C THR A 32 6.79 1.35 -22.76
N ARG A 33 7.93 1.98 -23.08
CA ARG A 33 8.06 2.84 -24.26
C ARG A 33 7.71 1.98 -25.47
N SER A 34 6.57 2.22 -26.12
CA SER A 34 6.49 1.88 -27.53
C SER A 34 7.45 2.82 -28.24
N THR A 35 8.47 2.28 -28.89
CA THR A 35 9.29 2.99 -29.86
C THR A 35 8.40 3.34 -31.05
N GLY A 36 7.65 4.43 -30.92
CA GLY A 36 7.04 5.17 -32.02
C GLY A 36 7.77 6.51 -32.12
N ASP A 37 8.18 6.87 -33.32
CA ASP A 37 9.03 7.98 -33.68
C ASP A 37 8.86 9.26 -32.83
N ASP A 38 9.97 9.75 -32.27
CA ASP A 38 10.12 11.10 -31.69
C ASP A 38 10.05 12.13 -32.84
N ASP A 39 8.84 12.47 -33.26
CA ASP A 39 8.57 13.69 -34.03
C ASP A 39 8.00 14.74 -33.04
N ARG A 40 8.86 15.23 -32.14
CA ARG A 40 8.51 16.33 -31.22
C ARG A 40 8.50 17.63 -32.00
N SER A 41 7.31 18.01 -32.44
CA SER A 41 7.02 19.29 -33.09
C SER A 41 7.39 20.49 -32.19
N ASP A 42 7.91 21.57 -32.79
CA ASP A 42 8.01 22.95 -32.27
C ASP A 42 6.63 23.60 -31.96
N SER A 43 5.63 22.80 -31.57
CA SER A 43 4.30 23.30 -31.24
C SER A 43 4.35 24.10 -29.94
N PRO A 44 3.73 25.29 -29.87
CA PRO A 44 3.58 26.00 -28.61
C PRO A 44 2.84 25.12 -27.61
N GLY A 45 3.38 25.02 -26.39
CA GLY A 45 2.77 24.23 -25.32
C GLY A 45 1.35 24.68 -25.00
N GLN A 46 0.57 23.81 -24.37
CA GLN A 46 -0.81 24.11 -23.97
C GLN A 46 -0.98 23.86 -22.47
N VAL A 47 -1.68 24.77 -21.80
CA VAL A 47 -2.09 24.56 -20.41
C VAL A 47 -3.32 23.65 -20.39
N VAL A 48 -3.26 22.58 -19.59
CA VAL A 48 -4.33 21.60 -19.47
C VAL A 48 -4.75 21.42 -18.02
N ARG A 49 -6.04 21.19 -17.79
CA ARG A 49 -6.54 20.72 -16.49
C ARG A 49 -6.29 19.22 -16.41
N VAL A 50 -5.56 18.79 -15.39
CA VAL A 50 -5.42 17.35 -15.12
C VAL A 50 -6.79 16.80 -14.72
N SER A 51 -7.19 15.68 -15.33
CA SER A 51 -8.47 15.03 -15.05
C SER A 51 -8.25 13.58 -14.64
N ARG A 52 -8.81 13.20 -13.49
CA ARG A 52 -8.88 11.81 -13.00
C ARG A 52 -10.29 11.55 -12.49
N ASN A 53 -10.82 10.36 -12.77
CA ASN A 53 -12.17 9.99 -12.35
C ASN A 53 -12.33 10.08 -10.82
N PRO A 54 -13.51 10.48 -10.31
CA PRO A 54 -13.79 10.53 -8.88
C PRO A 54 -13.89 9.10 -8.32
N ASP A 55 -12.79 8.60 -7.77
CA ASP A 55 -12.76 7.27 -7.16
C ASP A 55 -11.72 7.10 -6.03
N PRO A 56 -12.04 7.53 -4.80
CA PRO A 56 -12.88 8.69 -4.49
C PRO A 56 -12.10 10.01 -4.68
N TYR A 57 -10.77 9.97 -4.83
CA TYR A 57 -9.89 11.15 -4.84
C TYR A 57 -9.59 11.68 -6.25
N GLY A 58 -10.64 11.83 -7.06
CA GLY A 58 -10.53 12.38 -8.42
C GLY A 58 -10.14 13.86 -8.45
N VAL A 59 -9.78 14.34 -9.65
CA VAL A 59 -9.48 15.76 -9.91
C VAL A 59 -10.12 16.15 -11.25
N PRO A 60 -10.80 17.32 -11.37
CA PRO A 60 -11.05 18.30 -10.33
C PRO A 60 -12.10 17.83 -9.31
N ARG A 61 -12.13 18.49 -8.15
CA ARG A 61 -13.16 18.36 -7.12
C ARG A 61 -13.82 19.73 -6.89
N PRO A 62 -15.16 19.86 -6.93
CA PRO A 62 -16.12 18.85 -7.39
C PRO A 62 -15.88 18.41 -8.84
N SER A 63 -16.19 17.15 -9.13
CA SER A 63 -16.00 16.54 -10.44
C SER A 63 -17.03 17.03 -11.48
N PRO A 64 -16.69 16.98 -12.79
CA PRO A 64 -17.64 17.30 -13.84
C PRO A 64 -18.91 16.43 -13.75
N GLY A 65 -20.06 17.07 -13.66
CA GLY A 65 -21.37 16.41 -13.53
C GLY A 65 -21.71 15.92 -12.14
N GLU A 66 -20.87 16.17 -11.12
CA GLU A 66 -21.13 15.73 -9.75
C GLU A 66 -22.43 16.37 -9.21
N ALA A 67 -23.25 15.54 -8.56
CA ALA A 67 -24.50 15.94 -7.93
C ALA A 67 -24.42 15.77 -6.40
N HIS A 68 -25.30 16.47 -5.68
CA HIS A 68 -25.34 16.47 -4.21
C HIS A 68 -24.00 16.87 -3.57
N VAL A 69 -23.29 17.82 -4.19
CA VAL A 69 -22.05 18.38 -3.64
C VAL A 69 -22.37 19.11 -2.33
N PRO A 70 -21.64 18.86 -1.22
CA PRO A 70 -21.87 19.55 0.04
C PRO A 70 -21.89 21.07 -0.09
N LEU A 71 -22.78 21.75 0.65
CA LEU A 71 -22.85 23.23 0.57
C LEU A 71 -21.54 23.88 1.01
N ALA A 72 -20.87 23.32 2.01
CA ALA A 72 -19.59 23.77 2.54
C ALA A 72 -18.39 23.08 1.85
N THR A 73 -18.49 22.79 0.55
CA THR A 73 -17.46 22.06 -0.21
C THR A 73 -16.12 22.81 -0.31
N SER A 74 -15.07 22.07 -0.67
CA SER A 74 -13.80 22.65 -1.10
C SER A 74 -13.54 22.35 -2.58
N PHE A 75 -12.72 23.18 -3.21
CA PHE A 75 -12.33 23.07 -4.60
C PHE A 75 -10.89 22.62 -4.70
N TYR A 76 -10.65 21.60 -5.53
CA TYR A 76 -9.31 21.11 -5.83
C TYR A 76 -9.13 20.94 -7.34
N VAL A 77 -8.07 21.52 -7.88
CA VAL A 77 -7.74 21.47 -9.30
C VAL A 77 -6.24 21.33 -9.47
N GLU A 78 -5.81 20.49 -10.42
CA GLU A 78 -4.42 20.40 -10.88
C GLU A 78 -4.31 20.94 -12.32
N LEU A 79 -3.30 21.77 -12.56
CA LEU A 79 -2.95 22.33 -13.86
C LEU A 79 -1.59 21.79 -14.30
N GLY A 80 -1.47 21.36 -15.56
CA GLY A 80 -0.22 20.89 -16.16
C GLY A 80 0.00 21.48 -17.54
N LEU A 81 1.20 21.24 -18.09
CA LEU A 81 1.54 21.58 -19.48
C LEU A 81 1.51 20.32 -20.35
N GLN A 82 1.03 20.46 -21.57
CA GLN A 82 1.07 19.42 -22.59
C GLN A 82 1.74 19.98 -23.84
N GLY A 83 2.89 19.43 -24.20
CA GLY A 83 3.78 20.03 -25.20
C GLY A 83 4.42 21.33 -24.68
N GLY A 84 5.52 21.76 -25.29
CA GLY A 84 6.27 22.96 -24.90
C GLY A 84 7.73 22.66 -24.54
N ALA A 85 8.48 23.72 -24.23
CA ALA A 85 9.87 23.63 -23.82
C ALA A 85 10.02 23.05 -22.41
N ASP A 86 11.10 22.31 -22.16
CA ASP A 86 11.37 21.62 -20.88
C ASP A 86 11.50 22.58 -19.67
N ASP A 87 11.64 23.90 -19.91
CA ASP A 87 11.78 24.94 -18.88
C ASP A 87 10.51 25.79 -18.67
N ASP A 88 9.43 25.52 -19.40
CA ASP A 88 8.15 26.19 -19.18
C ASP A 88 7.39 25.60 -17.98
N ALA A 89 6.60 26.44 -17.31
CA ALA A 89 5.80 26.04 -16.15
C ALA A 89 4.53 26.89 -16.08
N ILE A 90 3.51 26.39 -15.37
CA ILE A 90 2.31 27.20 -15.09
C ILE A 90 2.73 28.46 -14.32
N ASP A 91 2.26 29.62 -14.76
CA ASP A 91 2.42 30.88 -14.05
C ASP A 91 1.34 30.98 -12.96
N PRO A 92 1.68 30.89 -11.66
CA PRO A 92 0.70 30.97 -10.58
C PRO A 92 -0.04 32.31 -10.54
N ASP A 93 0.57 33.40 -11.02
CA ASP A 93 -0.06 34.73 -11.05
C ASP A 93 -1.10 34.85 -12.15
N SER A 94 -1.08 33.96 -13.14
CA SER A 94 -2.06 33.94 -14.24
C SER A 94 -3.36 33.20 -13.89
N VAL A 95 -3.39 32.41 -12.81
CA VAL A 95 -4.50 31.51 -12.53
C VAL A 95 -5.71 32.28 -11.99
N SER A 96 -6.89 31.97 -12.53
CA SER A 96 -8.18 32.47 -12.04
C SER A 96 -9.24 31.37 -12.01
N LEU A 97 -10.13 31.44 -11.02
CA LEU A 97 -11.20 30.48 -10.78
C LEU A 97 -12.47 31.23 -10.37
N THR A 98 -13.58 31.05 -11.08
CA THR A 98 -14.88 31.68 -10.79
C THR A 98 -16.00 30.66 -10.87
N LEU A 99 -16.98 30.75 -9.98
CA LEU A 99 -18.19 29.93 -10.00
C LEU A 99 -19.35 30.76 -10.51
N HIS A 100 -20.08 30.24 -11.48
CA HIS A 100 -21.28 30.86 -12.02
C HIS A 100 -22.50 30.02 -11.61
N PRO A 101 -23.27 30.45 -10.59
CA PRO A 101 -24.54 29.79 -10.30
C PRO A 101 -25.50 29.99 -11.48
N GLU A 102 -26.38 29.02 -11.71
CA GLU A 102 -27.45 29.13 -12.71
C GLU A 102 -28.34 30.36 -12.47
N GLN A 103 -28.51 30.74 -11.20
CA GLN A 103 -29.18 31.97 -10.78
C GLN A 103 -28.33 32.72 -9.75
N GLY A 104 -28.09 34.01 -9.98
CA GLY A 104 -27.35 34.88 -9.06
C GLY A 104 -26.07 35.46 -9.67
N GLN A 105 -25.26 36.09 -8.83
CA GLN A 105 -24.00 36.71 -9.24
C GLN A 105 -22.86 35.68 -9.27
N PRO A 106 -21.89 35.81 -10.19
CA PRO A 106 -20.68 35.00 -10.17
C PRO A 106 -19.92 35.17 -8.85
N ILE A 107 -19.44 34.05 -8.31
CA ILE A 107 -18.61 34.01 -7.10
C ILE A 107 -17.16 33.86 -7.55
N VAL A 108 -16.38 34.92 -7.40
CA VAL A 108 -14.95 34.86 -7.68
C VAL A 108 -14.29 34.02 -6.59
N VAL A 109 -13.64 32.93 -6.99
CA VAL A 109 -12.79 32.13 -6.12
C VAL A 109 -11.41 32.75 -6.21
N LEU A 110 -10.59 32.42 -7.21
CA LEU A 110 -9.21 32.92 -7.33
C LEU A 110 -9.13 34.01 -8.41
N GLN A 111 -8.49 35.14 -8.09
CA GLN A 111 -8.09 36.18 -9.03
C GLN A 111 -6.60 36.05 -9.36
N THR A 112 -6.21 36.60 -10.51
CA THR A 112 -4.80 36.72 -10.93
C THR A 112 -3.96 37.42 -9.86
N GLY A 113 -2.66 37.13 -9.83
CA GLY A 113 -1.72 37.56 -8.80
C GLY A 113 -1.85 36.76 -7.51
N GLN A 114 -2.34 35.51 -7.60
CA GLN A 114 -2.55 34.60 -6.47
C GLN A 114 -3.49 35.16 -5.39
N ARG A 115 -4.42 36.04 -5.81
CA ARG A 115 -5.32 36.75 -4.90
C ARG A 115 -6.61 35.99 -4.72
N PHE A 116 -6.76 35.42 -3.55
CA PHE A 116 -7.94 34.71 -3.18
C PHE A 116 -9.02 35.66 -2.66
N ALA A 117 -10.24 35.53 -3.20
CA ALA A 117 -11.37 36.35 -2.77
C ALA A 117 -11.68 36.16 -1.28
N GLU A 118 -12.22 37.22 -0.67
CA GLU A 118 -12.71 37.22 0.71
C GLU A 118 -13.71 36.08 0.94
N GLY A 119 -13.65 35.45 2.12
CA GLY A 119 -14.51 34.31 2.45
C GLY A 119 -14.02 32.97 1.92
N PHE A 120 -12.74 32.84 1.56
CA PHE A 120 -12.15 31.55 1.26
C PHE A 120 -10.70 31.42 1.78
N ARG A 121 -10.34 30.25 2.32
CA ARG A 121 -9.02 29.93 2.92
C ARG A 121 -8.24 28.89 2.12
N ARG A 122 -6.96 29.14 1.82
CA ARG A 122 -6.37 28.55 0.60
C ARG A 122 -4.84 28.45 0.53
N ARG A 123 -4.38 27.68 -0.45
CA ARG A 123 -2.98 27.52 -0.85
C ARG A 123 -2.88 27.21 -2.36
N LEU A 124 -1.95 27.85 -3.07
CA LEU A 124 -1.38 27.30 -4.31
C LEU A 124 -0.11 26.56 -3.93
N PHE A 125 0.09 25.36 -4.47
CA PHE A 125 1.26 24.57 -4.16
C PHE A 125 1.64 23.67 -5.34
N PRO A 126 2.90 23.23 -5.43
CA PRO A 126 3.29 22.22 -6.41
C PRO A 126 2.44 20.96 -6.25
N GLY A 127 1.83 20.50 -7.34
CA GLY A 127 1.12 19.23 -7.39
C GLY A 127 2.08 18.06 -7.62
N LYS A 128 1.56 16.90 -8.02
CA LYS A 128 2.41 15.76 -8.39
C LYS A 128 3.14 16.04 -9.70
N LYS A 129 4.38 15.54 -9.82
CA LYS A 129 5.02 15.41 -11.13
C LYS A 129 4.20 14.46 -11.99
N GLY A 130 3.81 14.90 -13.19
CA GLY A 130 3.06 14.07 -14.14
C GLY A 130 3.87 12.86 -14.64
N ARG A 131 3.24 11.97 -15.41
CA ARG A 131 3.93 10.82 -16.05
C ARG A 131 5.07 11.24 -16.99
N SER A 132 5.03 12.46 -17.53
CA SER A 132 6.07 13.09 -18.33
C SER A 132 7.21 13.72 -17.51
N GLY A 133 7.06 13.81 -16.17
CA GLY A 133 8.00 14.51 -15.29
C GLY A 133 7.66 15.98 -15.04
N ASP A 134 6.67 16.53 -15.77
CA ASP A 134 6.29 17.94 -15.69
C ASP A 134 5.67 18.29 -14.33
N GLU A 135 6.08 19.42 -13.75
CA GLU A 135 5.53 19.93 -12.50
C GLU A 135 4.10 20.45 -12.73
N THR A 136 3.15 19.96 -11.94
CA THR A 136 1.78 20.50 -11.93
C THR A 136 1.64 21.59 -10.88
N LEU A 137 0.69 22.50 -11.09
CA LEU A 137 0.27 23.49 -10.10
C LEU A 137 -1.09 23.08 -9.52
N ALA A 138 -1.17 22.90 -8.21
CA ALA A 138 -2.41 22.57 -7.52
C ALA A 138 -3.05 23.83 -6.92
N VAL A 139 -4.37 23.94 -7.10
CA VAL A 139 -5.22 24.98 -6.50
C VAL A 139 -6.15 24.30 -5.51
N TYR A 140 -6.05 24.67 -4.23
CA TYR A 140 -7.02 24.27 -3.21
C TYR A 140 -7.71 25.51 -2.63
N ALA A 141 -9.04 25.49 -2.60
CA ALA A 141 -9.84 26.55 -2.04
C ALA A 141 -10.96 26.00 -1.15
N GLU A 142 -11.06 26.49 0.08
CA GLU A 142 -12.19 26.20 0.97
C GLU A 142 -13.04 27.45 1.16
N ALA A 143 -14.35 27.35 0.95
CA ALA A 143 -15.27 28.46 1.20
C ALA A 143 -15.58 28.56 2.70
N ASP A 144 -15.56 29.78 3.25
CA ASP A 144 -15.98 30.08 4.62
C ASP A 144 -17.51 30.05 4.76
N ALA A 145 -18.22 30.40 3.68
CA ALA A 145 -19.68 30.41 3.61
C ALA A 145 -20.20 29.25 2.73
N PRO A 146 -21.36 28.66 3.06
CA PRO A 146 -21.98 27.64 2.24
C PRO A 146 -22.44 28.21 0.89
N LEU A 147 -22.37 27.38 -0.15
CA LEU A 147 -22.98 27.64 -1.45
C LEU A 147 -24.52 27.58 -1.38
N ASN A 148 -25.17 28.10 -2.42
CA ASN A 148 -26.63 28.04 -2.52
C ASN A 148 -27.08 26.58 -2.66
N PRO A 149 -28.17 26.18 -1.98
CA PRO A 149 -28.72 24.83 -2.08
C PRO A 149 -29.33 24.56 -3.45
N SER A 150 -29.35 23.28 -3.85
CA SER A 150 -29.97 22.79 -5.10
C SER A 150 -29.60 23.61 -6.34
N THR A 151 -28.38 24.15 -6.37
CA THR A 151 -27.95 25.11 -7.38
C THR A 151 -26.91 24.46 -8.27
N ARG A 152 -27.13 24.55 -9.59
CA ARG A 152 -26.12 24.18 -10.57
C ARG A 152 -25.09 25.30 -10.68
N TYR A 153 -23.83 24.97 -10.52
CA TYR A 153 -22.71 25.88 -10.71
C TYR A 153 -21.92 25.49 -11.94
N THR A 154 -21.51 26.48 -12.74
CA THR A 154 -20.50 26.32 -13.78
C THR A 154 -19.19 26.92 -13.29
N VAL A 155 -18.15 26.09 -13.18
CA VAL A 155 -16.80 26.52 -12.83
C VAL A 155 -16.10 27.04 -14.08
N HIS A 156 -15.50 28.23 -13.99
CA HIS A 156 -14.66 28.83 -15.01
C HIS A 156 -13.23 28.92 -14.47
N LEU A 157 -12.29 28.33 -15.20
CA LEU A 157 -10.87 28.25 -14.89
C LEU A 157 -10.06 28.78 -16.07
N ASP A 158 -9.12 29.68 -15.78
CA ASP A 158 -8.17 30.21 -16.77
C ASP A 158 -6.77 30.24 -16.16
N ALA A 159 -5.76 29.96 -16.97
CA ALA A 159 -4.36 29.94 -16.59
C ALA A 159 -3.48 30.07 -17.83
N ARG A 160 -2.24 30.51 -17.61
CA ARG A 160 -1.18 30.63 -18.61
C ARG A 160 0.10 29.99 -18.11
N SER A 161 0.99 29.64 -19.03
CA SER A 161 2.37 29.33 -18.69
C SER A 161 3.23 30.59 -18.61
N ARG A 162 4.43 30.46 -18.05
CA ARG A 162 5.42 31.54 -17.98
C ARG A 162 5.88 31.98 -19.38
N GLN A 163 5.85 31.08 -20.35
CA GLN A 163 6.16 31.38 -21.75
C GLN A 163 4.93 31.75 -22.58
N GLY A 164 3.76 31.92 -21.96
CA GLY A 164 2.56 32.46 -22.60
C GLY A 164 1.64 31.42 -23.27
N ALA A 165 1.85 30.12 -23.04
CA ALA A 165 0.87 29.10 -23.41
C ALA A 165 -0.47 29.38 -22.72
N THR A 166 -1.57 29.11 -23.41
CA THR A 166 -2.93 29.34 -22.88
C THR A 166 -3.67 28.03 -22.65
N MET A 167 -4.71 28.10 -21.82
CA MET A 167 -5.48 26.92 -21.45
C MET A 167 -6.39 26.42 -22.58
N VAL A 168 -6.48 25.11 -22.76
CA VAL A 168 -7.40 24.48 -23.73
C VAL A 168 -8.86 24.63 -23.30
N ASP A 169 -9.76 24.97 -24.24
CA ASP A 169 -11.17 25.26 -23.94
C ASP A 169 -11.90 24.12 -23.22
N ALA A 170 -11.62 22.86 -23.58
CA ALA A 170 -12.23 21.69 -22.96
C ALA A 170 -11.93 21.55 -21.45
N GLY A 171 -10.84 22.15 -20.98
CA GLY A 171 -10.46 22.15 -19.55
C GLY A 171 -10.97 23.36 -18.76
N ARG A 172 -11.41 24.43 -19.44
CA ARG A 172 -11.74 25.72 -18.83
C ARG A 172 -13.06 25.71 -18.07
N ARG A 173 -14.00 24.83 -18.42
CA ARG A 173 -15.36 24.85 -17.85
C ARG A 173 -15.87 23.45 -17.51
N TRP A 174 -16.55 23.35 -16.38
CA TRP A 174 -17.34 22.17 -16.00
C TRP A 174 -18.46 22.56 -15.04
N GLN A 175 -19.39 21.64 -14.80
CA GLN A 175 -20.54 21.89 -13.94
C GLN A 175 -20.61 20.89 -12.79
N PHE A 176 -21.22 21.31 -11.69
CA PHE A 176 -21.65 20.45 -10.58
C PHE A 176 -22.95 21.00 -9.99
N THR A 177 -23.66 20.19 -9.20
CA THR A 177 -24.90 20.59 -8.52
C THR A 177 -24.76 20.38 -7.02
N THR A 178 -25.03 21.42 -6.23
CA THR A 178 -25.02 21.35 -4.78
C THR A 178 -26.19 20.52 -4.25
N GLU A 179 -26.02 19.93 -3.06
CA GLU A 179 -27.10 19.30 -2.32
C GLU A 179 -28.22 20.32 -1.99
N ALA A 180 -29.42 19.84 -1.65
CA ALA A 180 -30.48 20.72 -1.16
C ALA A 180 -30.11 21.40 0.18
N GLU A 181 -30.97 22.26 0.71
CA GLU A 181 -30.74 22.88 2.03
C GLU A 181 -30.58 21.82 3.12
N ALA A 182 -29.75 22.10 4.12
CA ALA A 182 -29.51 21.19 5.23
C ALA A 182 -30.85 20.83 5.89
N GLY A 183 -31.18 19.54 5.85
CA GLY A 183 -32.45 19.02 6.32
C GLY A 183 -32.27 17.80 7.22
N VAL A 184 -33.27 17.56 8.05
CA VAL A 184 -33.42 16.32 8.82
C VAL A 184 -34.35 15.42 8.03
N HIS A 185 -33.88 14.22 7.67
CA HIS A 185 -34.67 13.22 6.98
C HIS A 185 -35.07 12.13 7.96
N ALA A 186 -36.37 11.92 8.16
CA ALA A 186 -36.87 10.82 8.96
C ALA A 186 -36.74 9.51 8.17
N LEU A 187 -36.05 8.53 8.72
CA LEU A 187 -35.91 7.20 8.13
C LEU A 187 -36.46 6.16 9.11
N ARG A 188 -37.18 5.17 8.59
CA ARG A 188 -37.67 4.03 9.38
C ARG A 188 -37.04 2.76 8.85
N PHE A 189 -36.52 1.96 9.77
CA PHE A 189 -36.07 0.60 9.52
C PHE A 189 -36.82 -0.33 10.46
N GLU A 190 -37.36 -1.40 9.90
CA GLU A 190 -37.91 -2.52 10.65
C GLU A 190 -36.95 -3.68 10.42
N LEU A 191 -36.41 -4.22 11.50
CA LEU A 191 -35.44 -5.31 11.44
C LEU A 191 -35.98 -6.45 12.29
N ASP A 192 -36.55 -7.44 11.60
CA ASP A 192 -36.91 -8.71 12.19
C ASP A 192 -35.65 -9.58 12.27
N LEU A 193 -35.23 -9.88 13.49
CA LEU A 193 -34.01 -10.64 13.76
C LEU A 193 -34.15 -12.13 13.40
N ASP A 194 -35.38 -12.59 13.15
CA ASP A 194 -35.71 -13.96 12.74
C ASP A 194 -36.07 -14.09 11.24
N ASP A 195 -36.08 -12.98 10.48
CA ASP A 195 -36.47 -12.99 9.06
C ASP A 195 -35.39 -13.58 8.16
N ARG A 196 -35.59 -14.84 7.80
CA ARG A 196 -34.70 -15.60 6.90
C ARG A 196 -34.50 -14.95 5.53
N ALA A 197 -35.41 -14.09 5.05
CA ALA A 197 -35.26 -13.44 3.75
C ALA A 197 -34.16 -12.35 3.73
N THR A 198 -33.76 -11.84 4.91
CA THR A 198 -32.69 -10.85 5.05
C THR A 198 -31.44 -11.43 5.73
N MET A 199 -31.45 -12.74 6.02
CA MET A 199 -30.36 -13.43 6.70
C MET A 199 -29.38 -14.06 5.71
N THR A 200 -28.10 -13.99 6.04
CA THR A 200 -27.06 -14.76 5.36
C THR A 200 -26.04 -15.26 6.37
N ASP A 201 -25.48 -16.44 6.10
CA ASP A 201 -24.26 -16.87 6.76
C ASP A 201 -23.05 -16.31 5.97
N TRP A 202 -21.97 -15.98 6.67
CA TRP A 202 -20.72 -15.50 6.10
C TRP A 202 -19.54 -16.27 6.68
N GLN A 203 -18.77 -16.92 5.81
CA GLN A 203 -17.54 -17.58 6.17
C GLN A 203 -16.36 -16.63 5.89
N GLY A 204 -15.66 -16.25 6.96
CA GLY A 204 -14.56 -15.29 6.91
C GLY A 204 -14.81 -14.08 7.79
N ARG A 205 -14.17 -12.96 7.46
CA ARG A 205 -14.14 -11.78 8.34
C ARG A 205 -14.01 -10.49 7.54
N PHE A 206 -14.61 -9.41 8.03
CA PHE A 206 -14.49 -8.08 7.40
C PHE A 206 -13.43 -7.24 8.10
N PHE A 207 -12.44 -6.79 7.33
CA PHE A 207 -11.36 -5.92 7.77
C PHE A 207 -10.68 -6.45 9.05
N SER A 208 -10.37 -7.75 9.05
CA SER A 208 -9.89 -8.49 10.22
C SER A 208 -8.41 -8.31 10.50
N GLY A 209 -7.72 -7.56 9.65
CA GLY A 209 -6.26 -7.53 9.60
C GLY A 209 -5.73 -6.31 8.88
N PHE A 210 -4.46 -6.36 8.51
CA PHE A 210 -3.84 -5.30 7.74
C PHE A 210 -2.69 -5.78 6.84
N CYS A 211 -2.40 -4.97 5.82
CA CYS A 211 -1.23 -5.06 4.95
C CYS A 211 -0.23 -3.96 5.26
N GLY A 212 1.02 -4.33 5.53
CA GLY A 212 2.20 -3.46 5.48
C GLY A 212 3.03 -3.71 4.21
N THR A 213 3.96 -2.81 3.86
CA THR A 213 4.80 -2.90 2.65
C THR A 213 6.25 -3.30 2.89
N SER A 214 6.63 -3.57 4.12
CA SER A 214 8.01 -3.41 4.54
C SER A 214 8.52 -4.65 5.25
N PHE A 215 9.19 -5.53 4.52
CA PHE A 215 9.90 -6.64 5.13
C PHE A 215 11.18 -6.15 5.86
N ALA A 216 11.30 -6.42 7.16
CA ALA A 216 12.44 -6.03 8.01
C ALA A 216 12.76 -4.53 8.07
N THR A 217 11.75 -3.70 8.32
CA THR A 217 11.96 -2.30 8.73
C THR A 217 11.82 -2.15 10.24
N ASN A 218 12.92 -1.87 10.92
CA ASN A 218 13.05 -1.37 12.30
C ASN A 218 11.84 -1.63 13.23
N HIS A 219 11.83 -2.79 13.89
CA HIS A 219 10.78 -3.23 14.82
C HIS A 219 10.39 -2.20 15.88
N LYS A 220 11.30 -1.26 16.23
CA LYS A 220 11.07 -0.21 17.22
C LYS A 220 9.87 0.68 16.87
N HIS A 221 9.58 0.86 15.59
CA HIS A 221 8.41 1.63 15.11
C HIS A 221 7.12 0.82 15.03
N ARG A 222 7.20 -0.52 14.99
CA ARG A 222 6.06 -1.41 14.76
C ARG A 222 5.38 -1.86 16.05
N ILE A 223 6.20 -2.13 17.07
CA ILE A 223 5.75 -2.68 18.37
C ILE A 223 4.62 -1.86 19.00
N PRO A 224 4.72 -0.52 19.12
CA PRO A 224 3.66 0.26 19.75
C PRO A 224 2.30 0.16 19.03
N THR A 225 2.33 0.05 17.70
CA THR A 225 1.13 -0.19 16.89
C THR A 225 0.54 -1.56 17.15
N PHE A 226 1.40 -2.59 17.20
CA PHE A 226 0.96 -3.96 17.48
C PHE A 226 0.37 -4.09 18.87
N GLU A 227 0.95 -3.42 19.87
CA GLU A 227 0.39 -3.32 21.22
C GLU A 227 -0.97 -2.59 21.24
N ALA A 228 -1.17 -1.59 20.37
CA ALA A 228 -2.48 -0.94 20.23
C ALA A 228 -3.53 -1.87 19.64
N MET A 229 -3.18 -2.67 18.63
CA MET A 229 -4.05 -3.70 18.06
C MET A 229 -4.36 -4.80 19.09
N ASP A 230 -3.38 -5.24 19.87
CA ASP A 230 -3.58 -6.27 20.89
C ASP A 230 -4.50 -5.83 22.03
N ARG A 231 -4.45 -4.54 22.43
CA ARG A 231 -5.44 -3.97 23.35
C ARG A 231 -6.87 -4.08 22.82
N VAL A 232 -7.07 -3.99 21.50
CA VAL A 232 -8.37 -4.27 20.88
C VAL A 232 -8.68 -5.77 20.91
N ARG A 233 -7.69 -6.62 20.59
CA ARG A 233 -7.86 -8.09 20.58
C ARG A 233 -8.24 -8.69 21.92
N GLN A 234 -7.81 -8.09 23.03
CA GLN A 234 -8.22 -8.49 24.38
C GLN A 234 -9.75 -8.55 24.56
N TRP A 235 -10.48 -7.68 23.86
CA TRP A 235 -11.94 -7.69 23.85
C TRP A 235 -12.51 -7.93 22.46
N SER A 236 -11.75 -8.20 21.41
CA SER A 236 -12.25 -8.59 20.09
C SER A 236 -11.22 -9.46 19.37
N PRO A 237 -11.10 -10.75 19.72
CA PRO A 237 -9.96 -11.59 19.30
C PRO A 237 -9.79 -11.74 17.78
N ARG A 238 -10.88 -11.60 17.02
CA ARG A 238 -10.88 -11.68 15.54
C ARG A 238 -10.36 -10.41 14.86
N ALA A 239 -10.37 -9.26 15.53
CA ALA A 239 -9.86 -8.00 15.00
C ALA A 239 -8.32 -8.02 14.89
N TRP A 240 -7.75 -7.40 13.87
CA TRP A 240 -6.29 -7.28 13.69
C TRP A 240 -5.53 -8.62 13.76
N SER A 241 -6.20 -9.72 13.40
CA SER A 241 -5.74 -11.10 13.54
C SER A 241 -4.99 -11.63 12.32
N LEU A 242 -5.15 -11.01 11.15
CA LEU A 242 -4.42 -11.34 9.92
C LEU A 242 -3.41 -10.25 9.58
N GLN A 243 -2.19 -10.64 9.25
CA GLN A 243 -1.15 -9.74 8.77
C GLN A 243 -0.63 -10.21 7.41
N ARG A 244 -0.65 -9.29 6.45
CA ARG A 244 0.05 -9.40 5.16
C ARG A 244 1.24 -8.45 5.20
N ASP A 245 2.46 -8.96 5.03
CA ASP A 245 3.67 -8.10 4.91
C ASP A 245 4.87 -8.89 4.36
N PHE A 246 4.64 -10.03 3.68
CA PHE A 246 5.70 -11.02 3.47
C PHE A 246 5.73 -11.54 2.04
N TRP A 247 6.53 -10.88 1.21
CA TRP A 247 7.08 -11.53 0.03
C TRP A 247 8.19 -12.47 0.47
N LEU A 248 7.93 -13.78 0.38
CA LEU A 248 8.90 -14.80 0.77
C LEU A 248 9.99 -15.01 -0.26
N THR A 249 9.73 -14.66 -1.51
CA THR A 249 10.58 -14.99 -2.65
C THR A 249 11.21 -13.74 -3.28
N GLY A 250 11.98 -13.97 -4.35
CA GLY A 250 12.75 -12.94 -5.04
C GLY A 250 14.17 -12.76 -4.48
N MET A 251 14.82 -11.70 -4.95
CA MET A 251 16.22 -11.38 -4.71
C MET A 251 16.37 -10.02 -4.03
N ASP A 252 17.35 -9.93 -3.14
CA ASP A 252 17.82 -8.70 -2.49
C ASP A 252 18.41 -7.65 -3.46
N ARG A 253 18.60 -7.97 -4.75
CA ARG A 253 19.24 -7.07 -5.71
C ARG A 253 18.28 -5.99 -6.19
N GLN A 254 18.62 -4.77 -5.79
CA GLN A 254 18.02 -3.49 -6.20
C GLN A 254 16.62 -3.24 -5.63
N PRO A 255 16.50 -2.44 -4.56
CA PRO A 255 15.22 -1.92 -4.13
C PRO A 255 14.61 -1.07 -5.25
N ARG A 256 13.43 -1.47 -5.72
CA ARG A 256 12.56 -0.70 -6.62
C ARG A 256 11.29 -0.31 -5.87
N LEU A 257 10.33 0.29 -6.59
CA LEU A 257 9.13 0.98 -6.09
C LEU A 257 8.36 0.29 -4.96
N LEU A 258 8.54 -1.01 -4.73
CA LEU A 258 7.90 -1.77 -3.64
C LEU A 258 8.81 -2.82 -2.98
N SER A 259 10.01 -3.08 -3.51
CA SER A 259 10.88 -4.20 -3.13
C SER A 259 12.00 -3.79 -2.18
N GLN A 260 11.76 -2.82 -1.30
CA GLN A 260 12.88 -2.11 -0.68
C GLN A 260 13.84 -3.05 0.07
N ARG A 261 13.39 -4.21 0.57
CA ARG A 261 14.25 -5.20 1.24
C ARG A 261 13.63 -6.62 1.22
N LEU A 262 13.69 -7.37 0.12
CA LEU A 262 13.26 -8.79 0.11
C LEU A 262 14.12 -9.65 1.05
N PRO A 263 13.60 -10.73 1.67
CA PRO A 263 14.34 -11.54 2.64
C PRO A 263 15.61 -12.16 2.07
N GLY A 264 15.62 -12.49 0.77
CA GLY A 264 16.75 -13.17 0.13
C GLY A 264 17.00 -14.56 0.71
N ILE A 265 15.95 -15.33 1.01
CA ILE A 265 16.05 -16.59 1.78
C ILE A 265 16.95 -17.63 1.09
N VAL A 266 17.01 -17.62 -0.25
CA VAL A 266 17.58 -18.69 -1.05
C VAL A 266 18.79 -18.21 -1.85
N ARG A 267 19.90 -18.92 -1.70
CA ARG A 267 21.08 -18.86 -2.58
C ARG A 267 21.45 -20.25 -3.05
N GLU A 268 22.17 -20.34 -4.14
CA GLU A 268 22.83 -21.60 -4.49
C GLU A 268 24.21 -21.67 -3.84
N GLN A 269 24.59 -22.86 -3.39
CA GLN A 269 25.92 -23.11 -2.85
C GLN A 269 27.00 -22.61 -3.81
N GLU A 270 26.86 -22.95 -5.09
CA GLU A 270 27.81 -22.70 -6.16
C GLU A 270 27.91 -21.21 -6.53
N THR A 271 26.96 -20.38 -6.14
CA THR A 271 26.94 -18.95 -6.50
C THR A 271 28.24 -18.25 -6.08
N ARG A 272 28.80 -17.46 -7.01
CA ARG A 272 30.02 -16.67 -6.82
C ARG A 272 29.79 -15.22 -7.23
N ARG A 273 30.53 -14.31 -6.61
CA ARG A 273 30.62 -12.92 -7.07
C ARG A 273 31.68 -12.82 -8.17
N ILE A 274 31.32 -12.14 -9.26
CA ILE A 274 32.22 -11.81 -10.35
C ILE A 274 32.85 -10.45 -10.05
N VAL A 275 34.17 -10.44 -9.86
CA VAL A 275 34.93 -9.19 -9.62
C VAL A 275 35.58 -8.64 -10.88
N ARG A 276 35.70 -9.47 -11.91
CA ARG A 276 36.30 -9.05 -13.19
C ARG A 276 35.83 -9.91 -14.34
N ILE A 277 35.56 -9.27 -15.48
CA ILE A 277 35.25 -9.93 -16.76
C ILE A 277 36.29 -9.47 -17.79
N GLN A 278 36.96 -10.41 -18.46
CA GLN A 278 37.99 -10.12 -19.44
C GLN A 278 37.76 -10.90 -20.75
N PRO A 279 37.50 -10.22 -21.88
CA PRO A 279 37.42 -10.88 -23.17
C PRO A 279 38.81 -11.33 -23.64
N GLN A 280 38.91 -12.56 -24.16
CA GLN A 280 40.09 -13.03 -24.87
C GLN A 280 39.66 -13.90 -26.06
N GLY A 281 39.65 -13.33 -27.26
CA GLY A 281 39.19 -14.03 -28.46
C GLY A 281 37.70 -14.37 -28.40
N ASP A 282 37.38 -15.64 -28.53
CA ASP A 282 36.03 -16.23 -28.54
C ASP A 282 35.55 -16.70 -27.15
N ARG A 283 36.27 -16.34 -26.09
CA ARG A 283 35.96 -16.70 -24.70
C ARG A 283 36.07 -15.50 -23.76
N MET A 284 35.40 -15.62 -22.62
CA MET A 284 35.46 -14.66 -21.51
C MET A 284 36.14 -15.32 -20.31
N ARG A 285 37.07 -14.62 -19.65
CA ARG A 285 37.58 -14.98 -18.33
C ARG A 285 36.77 -14.26 -17.27
N LEU A 286 36.24 -15.00 -16.31
CA LEU A 286 35.55 -14.47 -15.13
C LEU A 286 36.45 -14.71 -13.91
N GLN A 287 36.80 -13.65 -13.19
CA GLN A 287 37.48 -13.75 -11.90
C GLN A 287 36.44 -13.74 -10.79
N LEU A 288 36.54 -14.69 -9.86
CA LEU A 288 35.48 -15.02 -8.92
C LEU A 288 35.95 -14.94 -7.46
N GLU A 289 35.04 -14.50 -6.59
CA GLU A 289 35.17 -14.57 -5.13
C GLU A 289 33.88 -15.05 -4.47
N ASP A 290 33.92 -15.30 -3.16
CA ASP A 290 32.71 -15.62 -2.41
C ASP A 290 31.85 -14.35 -2.28
N PHE A 291 30.54 -14.46 -2.48
CA PHE A 291 29.66 -13.31 -2.31
C PHE A 291 29.54 -12.94 -0.83
N PHE A 292 29.28 -11.66 -0.54
CA PHE A 292 29.12 -11.21 0.84
C PHE A 292 27.91 -11.86 1.53
N GLY A 293 28.05 -12.30 2.78
CA GLY A 293 26.99 -12.97 3.52
C GLY A 293 26.83 -14.48 3.26
N HIS A 294 27.62 -15.10 2.37
CA HIS A 294 27.52 -16.53 2.04
C HIS A 294 27.52 -17.47 3.27
N GLN A 295 28.27 -17.14 4.32
CA GLN A 295 28.35 -17.92 5.56
C GLN A 295 26.99 -18.04 6.29
N GLN A 296 26.11 -17.06 6.14
CA GLN A 296 24.77 -17.08 6.74
C GLN A 296 23.89 -18.19 6.15
N TYR A 297 24.16 -18.58 4.91
CA TYR A 297 23.50 -19.68 4.22
C TYR A 297 24.19 -21.03 4.52
N GLY A 298 25.16 -21.05 5.43
CA GLY A 298 25.99 -22.21 5.73
C GLY A 298 26.99 -22.57 4.62
N ILE A 299 27.30 -21.63 3.71
CA ILE A 299 28.26 -21.86 2.63
C ILE A 299 29.67 -21.58 3.17
N ALA A 300 30.59 -22.53 3.02
CA ALA A 300 31.97 -22.34 3.44
C ALA A 300 32.70 -21.31 2.55
N SER A 301 33.64 -20.58 3.12
CA SER A 301 34.50 -19.63 2.40
C SER A 301 35.63 -20.34 1.65
N ASN A 302 36.14 -19.71 0.59
CA ASN A 302 37.30 -20.13 -0.17
C ASN A 302 37.19 -21.56 -0.74
N ARG A 303 35.98 -21.99 -1.11
CA ARG A 303 35.78 -23.31 -1.72
C ARG A 303 36.38 -23.33 -3.13
N PRO A 304 37.06 -24.43 -3.52
CA PRO A 304 37.52 -24.61 -4.90
C PRO A 304 36.39 -24.43 -5.91
N LEU A 305 36.68 -23.75 -7.01
CA LEU A 305 35.80 -23.53 -8.14
C LEU A 305 35.57 -24.82 -8.94
N ASP A 306 36.57 -25.70 -9.02
CA ASP A 306 36.45 -26.97 -9.76
C ASP A 306 35.46 -27.94 -9.12
N GLY A 307 35.19 -27.79 -7.83
CA GLY A 307 34.13 -28.49 -7.11
C GLY A 307 32.72 -28.01 -7.47
N ASP A 308 32.57 -26.75 -7.88
CA ASP A 308 31.27 -26.12 -8.17
C ASP A 308 30.92 -26.13 -9.66
N TYR A 309 31.93 -25.95 -10.52
CA TYR A 309 31.78 -25.76 -11.96
C TYR A 309 32.60 -26.79 -12.75
N ARG A 310 31.98 -27.38 -13.77
CA ARG A 310 32.63 -28.33 -14.70
C ARG A 310 32.59 -27.80 -16.13
N PRO A 311 33.59 -28.12 -16.98
CA PRO A 311 33.49 -27.86 -18.41
C PRO A 311 32.19 -28.43 -19.00
N GLY A 312 31.47 -27.61 -19.76
CA GLY A 312 30.16 -27.92 -20.31
C GLY A 312 28.98 -27.43 -19.48
N ASP A 313 29.17 -27.11 -18.19
CA ASP A 313 28.10 -26.53 -17.36
C ASP A 313 27.63 -25.20 -17.98
N GLN A 314 26.32 -25.01 -18.07
CA GLN A 314 25.72 -23.72 -18.40
C GLN A 314 25.58 -22.88 -17.13
N VAL A 315 25.97 -21.62 -17.23
CA VAL A 315 25.99 -20.65 -16.13
C VAL A 315 25.29 -19.36 -16.53
N LEU A 316 24.65 -18.72 -15.56
CA LEU A 316 24.01 -17.43 -15.67
C LEU A 316 24.93 -16.36 -15.05
N ILE A 317 25.28 -15.36 -15.84
CA ILE A 317 25.92 -14.13 -15.39
C ILE A 317 24.80 -13.14 -15.16
N ALA A 318 24.62 -12.63 -13.94
CA ALA A 318 23.54 -11.69 -13.64
C ALA A 318 23.97 -10.59 -12.66
N ASP A 319 23.60 -9.34 -12.95
CA ASP A 319 23.89 -8.17 -12.09
C ASP A 319 22.62 -7.51 -11.50
N GLY A 320 21.47 -8.16 -11.67
CA GLY A 320 20.15 -7.66 -11.26
C GLY A 320 19.48 -6.72 -12.28
N VAL A 321 20.18 -6.33 -13.35
CA VAL A 321 19.66 -5.49 -14.44
C VAL A 321 19.91 -6.11 -15.80
N HIS A 322 21.02 -6.83 -15.94
CA HIS A 322 21.45 -7.53 -17.13
C HIS A 322 21.72 -8.99 -16.78
N ASP A 323 21.61 -9.83 -17.79
CA ASP A 323 21.89 -11.24 -17.69
C ASP A 323 22.47 -11.78 -19.00
N ALA A 324 23.23 -12.88 -18.89
CA ALA A 324 23.76 -13.62 -20.03
C ALA A 324 23.97 -15.10 -19.65
N LEU A 325 23.71 -15.99 -20.59
CA LEU A 325 24.05 -17.42 -20.48
C LEU A 325 25.38 -17.70 -21.17
N ALA A 326 26.21 -18.53 -20.53
CA ALA A 326 27.47 -19.01 -21.09
C ALA A 326 27.74 -20.46 -20.68
N HIS A 327 28.64 -21.13 -21.38
CA HIS A 327 29.11 -22.47 -21.02
C HIS A 327 30.53 -22.40 -20.47
N VAL A 328 30.79 -23.14 -19.39
CA VAL A 328 32.12 -23.27 -18.79
C VAL A 328 33.03 -24.05 -19.75
N ILE A 329 34.20 -23.49 -20.04
CA ILE A 329 35.25 -24.09 -20.88
C ILE A 329 36.31 -24.75 -20.00
N SER A 330 36.78 -24.03 -18.98
CA SER A 330 37.76 -24.54 -18.02
C SER A 330 37.74 -23.75 -16.71
N VAL A 331 38.29 -24.35 -15.66
CA VAL A 331 38.34 -23.79 -14.30
C VAL A 331 39.80 -23.74 -13.84
N ASP A 332 40.18 -22.65 -13.16
CA ASP A 332 41.51 -22.43 -12.60
C ASP A 332 41.39 -21.90 -11.17
N ASP A 333 41.55 -22.81 -10.19
CA ASP A 333 41.51 -22.49 -8.77
C ASP A 333 42.66 -21.61 -8.30
N ALA A 334 43.86 -21.78 -8.88
CA ALA A 334 45.04 -21.03 -8.47
C ALA A 334 44.87 -19.53 -8.73
N THR A 335 44.14 -19.17 -9.79
CA THR A 335 43.81 -17.77 -10.11
C THR A 335 42.37 -17.38 -9.79
N ARG A 336 41.60 -18.26 -9.13
CA ARG A 336 40.16 -18.12 -8.86
C ARG A 336 39.39 -17.61 -10.07
N SER A 337 39.62 -18.24 -11.22
CA SER A 337 39.04 -17.82 -12.49
C SER A 337 38.39 -18.99 -13.21
N ILE A 338 37.37 -18.70 -14.01
CA ILE A 338 36.84 -19.63 -15.00
C ILE A 338 36.89 -19.02 -16.39
N TRP A 339 37.01 -19.87 -17.40
CA TRP A 339 36.80 -19.53 -18.80
C TRP A 339 35.41 -19.97 -19.20
N VAL A 340 34.68 -19.08 -19.87
CA VAL A 340 33.36 -19.37 -20.42
C VAL A 340 33.27 -18.95 -21.88
N THR A 341 32.29 -19.48 -22.62
CA THR A 341 31.97 -19.05 -23.98
C THR A 341 31.68 -17.55 -24.03
N ARG A 342 31.95 -16.91 -25.19
CA ARG A 342 31.66 -15.48 -25.37
C ARG A 342 30.18 -15.17 -25.19
N PHE A 343 29.92 -14.05 -24.52
CA PHE A 343 28.60 -13.41 -24.40
C PHE A 343 28.76 -11.91 -24.59
N ASP A 344 27.65 -11.21 -24.85
CA ASP A 344 27.68 -9.78 -25.13
C ASP A 344 27.86 -8.96 -23.84
N THR A 345 28.63 -7.87 -23.96
CA THR A 345 28.74 -6.89 -22.88
C THR A 345 27.58 -5.91 -23.01
N PRO A 346 26.74 -5.73 -21.97
CA PRO A 346 25.63 -4.79 -22.04
C PRO A 346 26.12 -3.36 -22.19
N GLU A 347 25.26 -2.49 -22.74
CA GLU A 347 25.54 -1.06 -22.79
C GLU A 347 25.79 -0.50 -21.38
N GLY A 348 26.85 0.31 -21.22
CA GLY A 348 27.30 0.78 -19.90
C GLY A 348 28.09 -0.23 -19.08
N GLY A 349 28.22 -1.48 -19.54
CA GLY A 349 28.98 -2.54 -18.89
C GLY A 349 28.27 -3.20 -17.69
N TRP A 350 28.89 -4.26 -17.18
CA TRP A 350 28.38 -5.05 -16.05
C TRP A 350 28.53 -4.31 -14.71
N ARG A 351 27.52 -4.41 -13.83
CA ARG A 351 27.56 -3.84 -12.48
C ARG A 351 28.26 -4.79 -11.49
N LEU A 352 29.60 -4.80 -11.52
CA LEU A 352 30.41 -5.71 -10.68
C LEU A 352 30.47 -5.32 -9.19
N GLU A 353 30.31 -4.03 -8.88
CA GLU A 353 30.41 -3.50 -7.52
C GLU A 353 29.07 -3.47 -6.78
N TYR A 354 29.14 -3.56 -5.45
CA TYR A 354 28.01 -3.26 -4.57
C TYR A 354 27.72 -1.75 -4.58
N SER A 355 26.48 -1.36 -4.33
CA SER A 355 26.05 0.05 -4.37
C SER A 355 26.52 0.87 -3.16
N ALA A 356 26.98 0.21 -2.09
CA ALA A 356 27.55 0.83 -0.90
C ALA A 356 28.61 -0.09 -0.28
N ALA A 357 29.38 0.45 0.67
CA ALA A 357 30.35 -0.33 1.43
C ALA A 357 29.65 -1.46 2.20
N LEU A 358 30.27 -2.64 2.21
CA LEU A 358 29.77 -3.79 2.95
C LEU A 358 29.92 -3.54 4.46
N PRO A 359 28.92 -3.91 5.28
CA PRO A 359 29.02 -3.75 6.72
C PRO A 359 30.09 -4.68 7.30
N GLU A 360 30.75 -4.24 8.39
CA GLU A 360 31.74 -5.06 9.09
C GLU A 360 31.11 -6.16 9.95
N GLN A 361 29.84 -5.97 10.36
CA GLN A 361 29.07 -6.88 11.20
C GLN A 361 27.57 -6.83 10.87
N GLU A 362 26.83 -7.88 11.21
CA GLU A 362 25.36 -7.90 11.07
C GLU A 362 24.68 -6.90 12.00
N ASP A 363 23.56 -6.36 11.53
CA ASP A 363 22.60 -5.65 12.39
C ASP A 363 21.70 -6.68 13.08
N PRO A 364 21.76 -6.85 14.42
CA PRO A 364 20.90 -7.79 15.14
C PRO A 364 19.41 -7.43 15.05
N ASP A 365 19.09 -6.17 14.75
CA ASP A 365 17.72 -5.66 14.60
C ASP A 365 17.24 -5.75 13.13
N SER A 366 18.12 -6.11 12.19
CA SER A 366 17.85 -6.24 10.74
C SER A 366 18.80 -7.24 10.07
N PRO A 367 18.75 -8.52 10.48
CA PRO A 367 19.72 -9.52 10.06
C PRO A 367 19.63 -9.79 8.55
N GLY A 368 20.78 -9.89 7.86
CA GLY A 368 20.85 -10.12 6.41
C GLY A 368 20.53 -8.91 5.53
N LEU A 369 20.60 -7.68 6.05
CA LEU A 369 20.49 -6.47 5.24
C LEU A 369 21.83 -6.09 4.61
N PHE A 370 21.97 -6.27 3.30
CA PHE A 370 23.18 -5.92 2.57
C PHE A 370 22.98 -4.86 1.51
N PRO A 371 24.03 -4.07 1.17
CA PRO A 371 23.99 -3.18 0.03
C PRO A 371 23.61 -3.94 -1.25
N PRO A 372 22.64 -3.47 -2.03
CA PRO A 372 22.28 -4.11 -3.29
C PRO A 372 23.44 -4.00 -4.30
N GLY A 373 23.48 -4.91 -5.27
CA GLY A 373 24.45 -4.87 -6.37
C GLY A 373 25.35 -6.10 -6.43
N GLY A 374 26.48 -5.95 -7.11
CA GLY A 374 27.35 -7.05 -7.48
C GLY A 374 26.83 -7.85 -8.68
N CYS A 375 27.78 -8.33 -9.50
CA CYS A 375 27.50 -9.29 -10.57
C CYS A 375 27.85 -10.69 -10.07
N HIS A 376 26.99 -11.66 -10.36
CA HIS A 376 27.15 -13.01 -9.84
C HIS A 376 27.12 -14.04 -10.96
N LEU A 377 27.86 -15.11 -10.72
CA LEU A 377 27.84 -16.33 -11.49
C LEU A 377 26.95 -17.32 -10.75
N ILE A 378 25.89 -17.77 -11.42
CA ILE A 378 24.86 -18.67 -10.89
C ILE A 378 24.83 -19.90 -11.78
N LYS A 379 24.62 -21.09 -11.20
CA LYS A 379 24.55 -22.32 -11.99
C LYS A 379 23.22 -22.38 -12.75
N PHE A 380 23.21 -22.79 -14.01
CA PHE A 380 21.98 -22.85 -14.80
C PHE A 380 21.64 -24.28 -15.21
N GLN A 381 22.60 -24.99 -15.83
CA GLN A 381 22.43 -26.40 -16.18
C GLN A 381 23.76 -27.17 -16.01
N PRO A 382 23.82 -28.20 -15.12
CA PRO A 382 22.77 -28.58 -14.18
C PRO A 382 22.50 -27.45 -13.17
N VAL A 383 21.32 -27.43 -12.55
CA VAL A 383 21.00 -26.41 -11.53
C VAL A 383 21.89 -26.53 -10.30
N GLY A 384 22.03 -25.44 -9.54
CA GLY A 384 22.83 -25.42 -8.33
C GLY A 384 22.12 -26.06 -7.13
N THR A 385 22.82 -26.10 -6.01
CA THR A 385 22.32 -26.67 -4.75
C THR A 385 21.75 -25.56 -3.87
N PRO A 386 20.42 -25.49 -3.63
CA PRO A 386 19.84 -24.46 -2.80
C PRO A 386 20.35 -24.51 -1.34
N ARG A 387 20.58 -23.33 -0.78
CA ARG A 387 21.02 -23.04 0.59
C ARG A 387 20.14 -21.92 1.13
N TYR A 388 19.89 -21.97 2.44
CA TYR A 388 18.84 -21.16 3.05
C TYR A 388 19.36 -20.31 4.20
N TYR A 389 18.86 -19.09 4.29
CA TYR A 389 19.07 -18.22 5.44
C TYR A 389 17.75 -17.87 6.10
N TRP A 390 17.46 -18.54 7.23
CA TRP A 390 16.20 -18.41 7.95
C TRP A 390 16.14 -17.24 8.91
N GLY A 391 17.30 -16.72 9.36
CA GLY A 391 17.37 -15.77 10.48
C GLY A 391 16.49 -14.53 10.30
N ARG A 392 16.39 -14.03 9.06
CA ARG A 392 15.56 -12.86 8.76
C ARG A 392 14.06 -13.16 8.73
N LEU A 393 13.67 -14.30 8.17
CA LEU A 393 12.29 -14.77 8.17
C LEU A 393 11.83 -15.02 9.62
N ASP A 394 12.62 -15.79 10.35
CA ASP A 394 12.35 -16.19 11.74
C ASP A 394 12.16 -14.97 12.66
N HIS A 395 13.00 -13.95 12.52
CA HIS A 395 12.91 -12.74 13.33
C HIS A 395 11.56 -12.01 13.15
N GLU A 396 11.17 -11.76 11.90
CA GLU A 396 9.93 -11.04 11.60
C GLU A 396 8.67 -11.85 11.96
N TRP A 397 8.69 -13.15 11.69
CA TRP A 397 7.52 -14.00 11.91
C TRP A 397 7.36 -14.39 13.38
N ASP A 398 8.45 -14.50 14.15
CA ASP A 398 8.34 -14.66 15.60
C ASP A 398 7.71 -13.42 16.26
N LEU A 399 7.99 -12.22 15.74
CA LEU A 399 7.34 -11.02 16.20
C LEU A 399 5.82 -11.10 15.96
N ALA A 400 5.39 -11.37 14.72
CA ALA A 400 3.98 -11.43 14.39
C ALA A 400 3.24 -12.59 15.07
N ILE A 401 3.81 -13.80 15.04
CA ILE A 401 3.14 -15.03 15.47
C ILE A 401 3.37 -15.29 16.97
N ARG A 402 4.61 -15.30 17.46
CA ARG A 402 4.89 -15.69 18.86
C ARG A 402 4.61 -14.57 19.85
N ARG A 403 4.94 -13.32 19.51
CA ARG A 403 4.71 -12.19 20.42
C ARG A 403 3.30 -11.62 20.33
N PHE A 404 2.74 -11.52 19.12
CA PHE A 404 1.45 -10.86 18.89
C PHE A 404 0.35 -11.81 18.40
N ASP A 405 0.58 -13.12 18.35
CA ASP A 405 -0.43 -14.15 18.07
C ASP A 405 -1.26 -13.90 16.80
N ARG A 406 -0.59 -13.54 15.70
CA ARG A 406 -1.24 -13.26 14.42
C ARG A 406 -1.18 -14.45 13.48
N ARG A 407 -2.23 -14.56 12.66
CA ARG A 407 -2.17 -15.32 11.40
C ARG A 407 -1.39 -14.49 10.39
N VAL A 408 -0.58 -15.17 9.58
CA VAL A 408 0.22 -14.55 8.54
C VAL A 408 -0.28 -15.03 7.19
N MET A 409 -0.47 -14.10 6.26
CA MET A 409 -0.64 -14.47 4.85
C MET A 409 0.73 -14.76 4.26
N VAL A 410 0.91 -16.00 3.83
CA VAL A 410 2.15 -16.49 3.19
C VAL A 410 2.05 -16.20 1.70
N ASN A 411 2.99 -15.45 1.10
CA ASN A 411 2.94 -15.17 -0.34
C ASN A 411 4.24 -15.56 -1.06
N PHE A 412 4.13 -16.50 -2.00
CA PHE A 412 5.16 -16.87 -2.96
C PHE A 412 4.95 -16.09 -4.25
N THR A 413 5.71 -15.02 -4.46
CA THR A 413 5.43 -14.04 -5.52
C THR A 413 6.14 -14.28 -6.84
N ASP A 414 7.27 -14.98 -6.82
CA ASP A 414 8.18 -15.15 -7.95
C ASP A 414 9.26 -16.21 -7.63
N ALA A 415 10.20 -16.42 -8.56
CA ALA A 415 11.33 -17.31 -8.32
C ALA A 415 12.16 -16.90 -7.08
N PRO A 416 12.43 -17.83 -6.13
CA PRO A 416 13.24 -17.54 -4.95
C PRO A 416 14.72 -17.35 -5.30
N GLY A 417 15.28 -16.15 -5.06
CA GLY A 417 16.73 -15.97 -5.11
C GLY A 417 17.38 -16.39 -6.44
N ASP A 418 18.44 -17.18 -6.32
CA ASP A 418 19.26 -17.67 -7.44
C ASP A 418 18.52 -18.68 -8.36
N LEU A 419 17.27 -19.06 -8.05
CA LEU A 419 16.42 -19.87 -8.94
C LEU A 419 15.85 -19.04 -10.09
N SER A 420 15.89 -17.71 -9.99
CA SER A 420 15.44 -16.80 -11.05
C SER A 420 16.08 -17.15 -12.39
N ILE A 421 15.26 -17.24 -13.45
CA ILE A 421 15.71 -17.57 -14.81
C ILE A 421 16.70 -16.54 -15.39
N ASP A 422 16.65 -15.30 -14.89
CA ASP A 422 17.46 -14.19 -15.40
C ASP A 422 18.15 -13.38 -14.29
N GLY A 423 18.14 -13.90 -13.06
CA GLY A 423 18.76 -13.23 -11.92
C GLY A 423 18.13 -11.87 -11.61
N ARG A 424 16.82 -11.73 -11.80
CA ARG A 424 16.03 -10.58 -11.30
C ARG A 424 14.68 -11.02 -10.73
N ASN A 425 13.99 -10.12 -10.04
CA ASN A 425 12.69 -10.37 -9.41
C ASN A 425 11.55 -10.45 -10.44
N TRP A 426 10.37 -10.87 -9.99
CA TRP A 426 9.12 -10.86 -10.75
C TRP A 426 9.18 -11.71 -12.01
N THR A 427 9.79 -12.88 -11.89
CA THR A 427 10.04 -13.81 -13.00
C THR A 427 9.88 -15.25 -12.58
N THR A 428 9.98 -16.16 -13.55
CA THR A 428 9.87 -17.60 -13.34
C THR A 428 11.19 -18.24 -12.94
N ALA A 429 11.10 -19.48 -12.46
CA ALA A 429 12.25 -20.28 -12.10
C ALA A 429 12.95 -20.86 -13.34
N LYS A 430 14.28 -20.98 -13.29
CA LYS A 430 15.06 -21.68 -14.33
C LYS A 430 14.79 -23.18 -14.40
N ASP A 431 14.32 -23.77 -13.30
CA ASP A 431 13.88 -25.16 -13.24
C ASP A 431 12.72 -25.34 -12.23
N TYR A 432 11.61 -25.90 -12.69
CA TYR A 432 10.40 -26.04 -11.88
C TYR A 432 10.48 -27.17 -10.83
N ALA A 433 11.26 -28.22 -11.04
CA ALA A 433 11.44 -29.25 -10.02
C ALA A 433 12.31 -28.73 -8.86
N GLN A 434 13.32 -27.90 -9.17
CA GLN A 434 14.09 -27.16 -8.16
C GLN A 434 13.21 -26.15 -7.43
N LEU A 435 12.31 -25.42 -8.13
CA LEU A 435 11.32 -24.54 -7.50
C LEU A 435 10.46 -25.31 -6.50
N HIS A 436 9.88 -26.44 -6.91
CA HIS A 436 9.07 -27.29 -6.04
C HIS A 436 9.85 -27.70 -4.78
N GLN A 437 11.10 -28.16 -4.92
CA GLN A 437 11.93 -28.53 -3.78
C GLN A 437 12.20 -27.36 -2.82
N VAL A 438 12.45 -26.16 -3.36
CA VAL A 438 12.73 -24.97 -2.54
C VAL A 438 11.47 -24.48 -1.82
N VAL A 439 10.33 -24.44 -2.50
CA VAL A 439 9.04 -24.09 -1.88
C VAL A 439 8.71 -25.09 -0.78
N HIS A 440 8.87 -26.38 -1.03
CA HIS A 440 8.68 -27.44 -0.03
C HIS A 440 9.57 -27.24 1.20
N ALA A 441 10.86 -26.91 1.01
CA ALA A 441 11.80 -26.67 2.11
C ALA A 441 11.43 -25.43 2.94
N ILE A 442 11.04 -24.33 2.29
CA ILE A 442 10.57 -23.11 2.98
C ILE A 442 9.32 -23.41 3.80
N THR A 443 8.32 -24.07 3.20
CA THR A 443 7.07 -24.44 3.88
C THR A 443 7.33 -25.41 5.03
N THR A 444 8.20 -26.40 4.85
CA THR A 444 8.59 -27.34 5.91
C THR A 444 9.23 -26.61 7.10
N HIS A 445 10.13 -25.67 6.84
CA HIS A 445 10.75 -24.85 7.90
C HIS A 445 9.69 -24.09 8.71
N LEU A 446 8.71 -23.47 8.02
CA LEU A 446 7.61 -22.76 8.67
C LEU A 446 6.75 -23.68 9.53
N ILE A 447 6.36 -24.85 9.00
CA ILE A 447 5.56 -25.84 9.74
C ILE A 447 6.33 -26.35 10.96
N GLN A 448 7.61 -26.67 10.83
CA GLN A 448 8.44 -27.12 11.96
C GLN A 448 8.57 -26.04 13.05
N ARG A 449 8.56 -24.76 12.66
CA ARG A 449 8.73 -23.64 13.58
C ARG A 449 7.43 -23.24 14.29
N TYR A 450 6.29 -23.31 13.59
CA TYR A 450 5.01 -22.76 14.04
C TYR A 450 3.90 -23.81 14.23
N GLY A 451 4.11 -25.04 13.78
CA GLY A 451 3.20 -26.18 13.95
C GLY A 451 1.81 -25.93 13.38
N ASP A 452 0.78 -26.32 14.14
CA ASP A 452 -0.64 -26.26 13.75
C ASP A 452 -1.10 -24.86 13.33
N ARG A 453 -0.42 -23.80 13.80
CA ARG A 453 -0.72 -22.41 13.42
C ARG A 453 -0.67 -22.22 11.90
N CYS A 454 0.19 -22.96 11.20
CA CYS A 454 0.32 -22.90 9.75
C CYS A 454 -0.95 -23.31 8.99
N LEU A 455 -1.85 -24.10 9.60
CA LEU A 455 -3.14 -24.45 9.01
C LEU A 455 -4.13 -23.28 9.01
N GLU A 456 -3.94 -22.28 9.89
CA GLU A 456 -4.79 -21.10 9.94
C GLU A 456 -4.38 -20.02 8.92
N PHE A 457 -3.23 -20.19 8.27
CA PHE A 457 -2.65 -19.20 7.37
C PHE A 457 -3.27 -19.30 5.97
N PRO A 458 -3.60 -18.16 5.32
CA PRO A 458 -3.82 -18.15 3.89
C PRO A 458 -2.49 -18.32 3.15
N TRP A 459 -2.38 -19.38 2.33
CA TRP A 459 -1.23 -19.66 1.49
C TRP A 459 -1.49 -19.12 0.08
N SER A 460 -0.93 -17.95 -0.22
CA SER A 460 -1.10 -17.26 -1.49
C SER A 460 0.05 -17.53 -2.44
N VAL A 461 -0.29 -17.63 -3.73
CA VAL A 461 0.66 -17.63 -4.82
C VAL A 461 0.42 -16.40 -5.70
N PHE A 462 1.50 -15.67 -5.93
CA PHE A 462 1.61 -14.48 -6.78
C PHE A 462 1.02 -13.18 -6.22
N ASN A 463 1.66 -12.05 -6.55
CA ASN A 463 1.20 -10.69 -6.28
C ASN A 463 1.05 -9.89 -7.58
N GLU A 464 -0.16 -9.38 -7.83
CA GLU A 464 -0.56 -8.47 -8.92
C GLU A 464 -0.08 -8.88 -10.33
N PRO A 465 -0.29 -10.15 -10.76
CA PRO A 465 0.20 -10.62 -12.06
C PRO A 465 -0.47 -9.92 -13.25
N ASP A 466 -1.65 -9.34 -13.04
CA ASP A 466 -2.42 -8.59 -14.03
C ASP A 466 -1.81 -7.21 -14.35
N LEU A 467 -0.89 -6.72 -13.54
CA LEU A 467 -0.11 -5.50 -13.81
C LEU A 467 1.11 -5.75 -14.72
N GLY A 468 1.23 -6.96 -15.28
CA GLY A 468 2.20 -7.31 -16.31
C GLY A 468 3.65 -7.18 -15.82
N ALA A 469 4.54 -6.66 -16.66
CA ALA A 469 6.00 -6.63 -16.40
C ALA A 469 6.43 -5.87 -15.13
N LEU A 470 5.51 -5.17 -14.45
CA LEU A 470 5.73 -4.63 -13.11
C LEU A 470 5.91 -5.73 -12.05
N PHE A 471 5.16 -6.83 -12.14
CA PHE A 471 5.16 -7.92 -11.16
C PHE A 471 5.23 -9.33 -11.74
N TRP A 472 5.01 -9.48 -13.05
CA TRP A 472 5.24 -10.73 -13.78
C TRP A 472 5.79 -10.45 -15.18
N ARG A 473 7.02 -10.89 -15.42
CA ARG A 473 7.74 -10.65 -16.67
C ARG A 473 7.57 -11.77 -17.71
N SER A 474 6.68 -12.73 -17.47
CA SER A 474 6.35 -13.83 -18.39
C SER A 474 4.88 -13.81 -18.79
N ASP A 475 4.42 -14.84 -19.50
CA ASP A 475 3.03 -15.00 -19.92
C ASP A 475 2.16 -15.73 -18.88
N TRP A 476 0.86 -15.85 -19.16
CA TRP A 476 -0.09 -16.50 -18.24
C TRP A 476 0.04 -18.02 -18.18
N ILE A 477 0.62 -18.66 -19.19
CA ILE A 477 0.86 -20.10 -19.17
C ILE A 477 2.00 -20.39 -18.19
N GLU A 478 3.09 -19.63 -18.26
CA GLU A 478 4.19 -19.73 -17.30
C GLU A 478 3.73 -19.39 -15.87
N LEU A 479 2.78 -18.46 -15.71
CA LEU A 479 2.18 -18.14 -14.41
C LEU A 479 1.43 -19.35 -13.83
N GLN A 480 0.64 -20.03 -14.65
CA GLN A 480 -0.11 -21.23 -14.25
C GLN A 480 0.83 -22.39 -13.89
N LYS A 481 1.93 -22.58 -14.66
CA LYS A 481 2.99 -23.53 -14.27
C LYS A 481 3.60 -23.17 -12.92
N PHE A 482 3.96 -21.90 -12.72
CA PHE A 482 4.50 -21.46 -11.42
C PHE A 482 3.51 -21.74 -10.28
N TYR A 483 2.23 -21.49 -10.51
CA TYR A 483 1.15 -21.80 -9.56
C TYR A 483 1.12 -23.29 -9.21
N ASP A 484 1.04 -24.18 -10.21
CA ASP A 484 0.93 -25.63 -10.00
C ASP A 484 2.08 -26.20 -9.16
N TYR A 485 3.34 -25.86 -9.50
CA TYR A 485 4.49 -26.38 -8.76
C TYR A 485 4.59 -25.80 -7.35
N THR A 486 4.18 -24.55 -7.17
CA THR A 486 4.19 -23.90 -5.84
C THR A 486 3.11 -24.48 -4.94
N VAL A 487 1.88 -24.64 -5.46
CA VAL A 487 0.75 -25.23 -4.74
C VAL A 487 1.05 -26.67 -4.34
N ASP A 488 1.50 -27.51 -5.27
CA ASP A 488 1.82 -28.90 -4.97
C ASP A 488 2.93 -29.01 -3.90
N ALA A 489 3.97 -28.18 -3.99
CA ALA A 489 5.07 -28.17 -3.03
C ALA A 489 4.63 -27.75 -1.61
N ILE A 490 3.74 -26.75 -1.50
CA ILE A 490 3.18 -26.33 -0.20
C ILE A 490 2.38 -27.49 0.40
N LEU A 491 1.42 -28.04 -0.36
CA LEU A 491 0.56 -29.12 0.11
C LEU A 491 1.37 -30.36 0.50
N ARG A 492 2.37 -30.70 -0.31
CA ARG A 492 3.26 -31.83 -0.03
C ARG A 492 4.04 -31.65 1.28
N ALA A 493 4.50 -30.44 1.56
CA ALA A 493 5.22 -30.15 2.81
C ALA A 493 4.33 -30.38 4.03
N PHE A 494 3.04 -30.03 3.99
CA PHE A 494 2.09 -30.35 5.05
C PHE A 494 1.93 -31.87 5.25
N GLU A 495 1.76 -32.63 4.17
CA GLU A 495 1.62 -34.09 4.26
C GLU A 495 2.86 -34.78 4.82
N ASP A 496 4.06 -34.34 4.40
CA ASP A 496 5.32 -34.88 4.92
C ASP A 496 5.53 -34.56 6.41
N GLN A 497 4.90 -33.49 6.93
CA GLN A 497 4.88 -33.18 8.36
C GLN A 497 3.69 -33.82 9.10
N GLY A 498 2.89 -34.66 8.43
CA GLY A 498 1.79 -35.42 9.03
C GLY A 498 0.44 -34.70 9.09
N TYR A 499 0.31 -33.56 8.43
CA TYR A 499 -0.95 -32.82 8.32
C TYR A 499 -1.77 -33.26 7.12
N ASP A 500 -3.08 -33.02 7.20
CA ASP A 500 -3.99 -33.24 6.10
C ASP A 500 -4.01 -32.02 5.15
N SER A 501 -3.58 -32.22 3.90
CA SER A 501 -3.50 -31.14 2.89
C SER A 501 -4.86 -30.53 2.53
N ASP A 502 -5.96 -31.24 2.80
CA ASP A 502 -7.32 -30.73 2.57
C ASP A 502 -7.72 -29.64 3.58
N GLN A 503 -6.98 -29.50 4.69
CA GLN A 503 -7.18 -28.42 5.66
C GLN A 503 -6.37 -27.15 5.33
N VAL A 504 -5.45 -27.23 4.35
CA VAL A 504 -4.59 -26.11 3.98
C VAL A 504 -5.38 -25.17 3.08
N PHE A 505 -5.56 -23.93 3.52
CA PHE A 505 -6.27 -22.89 2.78
C PHE A 505 -5.32 -22.21 1.77
N ILE A 506 -5.38 -22.63 0.51
CA ILE A 506 -4.42 -22.26 -0.53
C ILE A 506 -5.07 -21.56 -1.73
N GLY A 507 -4.43 -20.55 -2.28
CA GLY A 507 -5.05 -19.72 -3.30
C GLY A 507 -4.19 -18.57 -3.81
N GLY A 508 -4.86 -17.47 -4.13
CA GLY A 508 -4.37 -16.43 -5.02
C GLY A 508 -5.19 -16.46 -6.31
N LEU A 509 -4.92 -15.66 -7.33
CA LEU A 509 -3.89 -14.63 -7.41
C LEU A 509 -4.32 -13.43 -6.58
N GLU A 510 -3.36 -12.72 -6.00
CA GLU A 510 -3.58 -11.40 -5.38
C GLU A 510 -3.64 -10.34 -6.50
N LEU A 511 -4.78 -10.17 -7.17
CA LEU A 511 -4.89 -9.28 -8.33
C LEU A 511 -4.83 -7.79 -7.96
N GLY A 512 -4.11 -7.00 -8.77
CA GLY A 512 -4.04 -5.54 -8.59
C GLY A 512 -5.34 -4.82 -8.97
N ALA A 513 -6.06 -5.32 -9.99
CA ALA A 513 -7.41 -4.91 -10.37
C ALA A 513 -7.61 -3.38 -10.51
N ILE A 514 -6.61 -2.68 -11.07
CA ILE A 514 -6.63 -1.21 -11.17
C ILE A 514 -7.59 -0.67 -12.24
N PHE A 515 -8.17 -1.53 -13.08
CA PHE A 515 -9.03 -1.16 -14.22
C PHE A 515 -10.52 -1.42 -13.96
N GLY A 516 -11.00 -1.09 -12.77
CA GLY A 516 -12.39 -1.31 -12.36
C GLY A 516 -12.75 -2.79 -12.29
N THR A 517 -13.95 -3.16 -12.77
CA THR A 517 -14.46 -4.55 -12.75
C THR A 517 -13.94 -5.43 -13.89
N ASN A 518 -13.03 -4.91 -14.73
CA ASN A 518 -12.38 -5.68 -15.80
C ASN A 518 -11.25 -6.54 -15.25
N LEU A 519 -11.61 -7.61 -14.55
CA LEU A 519 -10.66 -8.50 -13.87
C LEU A 519 -10.07 -9.53 -14.84
N ARG A 520 -8.74 -9.70 -14.80
CA ARG A 520 -8.05 -10.72 -15.59
C ARG A 520 -7.96 -12.04 -14.81
N LEU A 521 -9.07 -12.77 -14.77
CA LEU A 521 -9.19 -14.05 -14.04
C LEU A 521 -9.54 -15.26 -14.90
N ARG A 522 -10.11 -15.04 -16.08
CA ARG A 522 -10.83 -16.09 -16.81
C ARG A 522 -9.94 -17.29 -17.15
N GLU A 523 -8.75 -17.04 -17.69
CA GLU A 523 -7.82 -18.10 -18.09
C GLU A 523 -7.34 -18.90 -16.88
N PHE A 524 -7.08 -18.23 -15.77
CA PHE A 524 -6.63 -18.86 -14.53
C PHE A 524 -7.72 -19.69 -13.86
N LEU A 525 -8.95 -19.17 -13.76
CA LEU A 525 -10.10 -19.93 -13.26
C LEU A 525 -10.40 -21.15 -14.14
N VAL A 526 -10.30 -21.03 -15.46
CA VAL A 526 -10.49 -22.20 -16.35
C VAL A 526 -9.40 -23.26 -16.13
N HIS A 527 -8.17 -22.86 -15.87
CA HIS A 527 -7.07 -23.77 -15.54
C HIS A 527 -7.29 -24.49 -14.20
N CYS A 528 -7.78 -23.78 -13.18
CA CYS A 528 -8.02 -24.36 -11.86
C CYS A 528 -9.23 -25.29 -11.82
N SER A 529 -10.24 -25.04 -12.65
CA SER A 529 -11.43 -25.90 -12.71
C SER A 529 -11.12 -27.24 -13.39
N PRO A 530 -11.49 -28.38 -12.76
CA PRO A 530 -11.35 -29.69 -13.39
C PRO A 530 -12.33 -29.91 -14.55
N THR A 531 -13.45 -29.17 -14.58
CA THR A 531 -14.56 -29.42 -15.53
C THR A 531 -14.72 -28.37 -16.62
N ALA A 532 -14.15 -27.16 -16.45
CA ALA A 532 -14.35 -26.04 -17.38
C ALA A 532 -13.96 -26.34 -18.83
N GLY A 533 -14.59 -25.67 -19.79
CA GLY A 533 -14.20 -25.80 -21.20
C GLY A 533 -12.84 -25.16 -21.51
N GLN A 534 -12.19 -25.59 -22.60
CA GLN A 534 -10.91 -25.01 -23.02
C GLN A 534 -11.04 -23.53 -23.39
N VAL A 535 -10.07 -22.72 -22.95
CA VAL A 535 -9.94 -21.29 -23.29
C VAL A 535 -8.51 -20.98 -23.72
N LYS A 536 -8.34 -20.07 -24.68
CA LYS A 536 -7.01 -19.60 -25.10
C LYS A 536 -6.27 -18.97 -23.91
N GLY A 537 -5.06 -19.44 -23.65
CA GLY A 537 -4.22 -18.94 -22.55
C GLY A 537 -4.40 -19.70 -21.23
N ALA A 538 -5.36 -20.63 -21.14
CA ALA A 538 -5.46 -21.57 -20.03
C ALA A 538 -4.65 -22.85 -20.34
N LEU A 539 -3.83 -23.28 -19.39
CA LEU A 539 -3.13 -24.54 -19.38
C LEU A 539 -4.11 -25.62 -18.90
N MET A 540 -4.41 -26.61 -19.73
CA MET A 540 -5.48 -27.57 -19.39
C MET A 540 -5.04 -28.69 -18.44
N VAL A 541 -3.76 -29.00 -18.43
CA VAL A 541 -3.18 -30.07 -17.61
C VAL A 541 -2.28 -29.45 -16.56
N ASN A 542 -2.43 -29.88 -15.32
CA ASN A 542 -1.59 -29.45 -14.20
C ASN A 542 -0.11 -29.76 -14.49
N ALA A 543 0.72 -28.73 -14.47
CA ALA A 543 2.11 -28.82 -14.90
C ALA A 543 3.00 -29.61 -13.94
N ALA A 544 2.70 -29.61 -12.64
CA ALA A 544 3.40 -30.40 -11.64
C ALA A 544 3.02 -31.88 -11.76
N TYR A 545 1.72 -32.16 -11.98
CA TYR A 545 1.23 -33.52 -12.24
C TYR A 545 1.86 -34.14 -13.50
N ALA A 546 2.01 -33.34 -14.56
CA ALA A 546 2.58 -33.80 -15.82
C ALA A 546 4.11 -34.03 -15.79
N ASP A 547 4.83 -33.57 -14.76
CA ASP A 547 6.29 -33.73 -14.67
C ASP A 547 6.69 -35.05 -14.01
N PRO A 548 7.30 -36.00 -14.76
CA PRO A 548 7.69 -37.30 -14.22
C PRO A 548 8.78 -37.21 -13.14
N ARG A 549 9.51 -36.08 -13.03
CA ARG A 549 10.50 -35.88 -11.95
C ARG A 549 9.86 -35.77 -10.56
N LEU A 550 8.56 -35.47 -10.53
CA LEU A 550 7.74 -35.40 -9.32
C LEU A 550 6.95 -36.69 -9.04
N ASP A 551 7.12 -37.76 -9.83
CA ASP A 551 6.46 -39.04 -9.56
C ASP A 551 6.80 -39.56 -8.15
N GLY A 552 5.77 -39.83 -7.36
CA GLY A 552 5.88 -40.23 -5.94
C GLY A 552 6.20 -39.08 -4.96
N LYS A 553 6.39 -37.86 -5.46
CA LYS A 553 6.71 -36.66 -4.66
C LYS A 553 5.59 -35.63 -4.61
N ARG A 554 4.56 -35.77 -5.45
CA ARG A 554 3.39 -34.90 -5.45
C ARG A 554 2.56 -35.06 -4.17
N SER A 555 1.78 -34.04 -3.86
CA SER A 555 0.79 -34.07 -2.78
C SER A 555 -0.39 -34.97 -3.13
N ARG A 556 -1.04 -35.62 -2.14
CA ARG A 556 -2.22 -36.45 -2.43
C ARG A 556 -3.39 -35.62 -2.95
N ARG A 557 -3.55 -34.36 -2.51
CA ARG A 557 -4.64 -33.46 -2.96
C ARG A 557 -4.53 -33.17 -4.45
N VAL A 558 -3.34 -32.81 -4.96
CA VAL A 558 -3.12 -32.63 -6.41
C VAL A 558 -3.23 -33.95 -7.15
N GLU A 559 -2.60 -35.00 -6.65
CA GLU A 559 -2.60 -36.32 -7.30
C GLU A 559 -4.02 -36.89 -7.46
N SER A 560 -4.87 -36.76 -6.44
CA SER A 560 -6.24 -37.27 -6.45
C SER A 560 -7.12 -36.48 -7.40
N LEU A 561 -7.09 -35.13 -7.31
CA LEU A 561 -7.83 -34.24 -8.20
C LEU A 561 -7.47 -34.50 -9.67
N CYS A 562 -6.17 -34.53 -9.98
CA CYS A 562 -5.70 -34.71 -11.35
C CYS A 562 -6.03 -36.12 -11.87
N ARG A 563 -5.88 -37.18 -11.07
CA ARG A 563 -6.21 -38.56 -11.52
C ARG A 563 -7.69 -38.74 -11.83
N GLU A 564 -8.57 -38.11 -11.06
CA GLU A 564 -10.01 -38.17 -11.28
C GLU A 564 -10.44 -37.43 -12.55
N HIS A 565 -9.68 -36.42 -12.96
CA HIS A 565 -10.04 -35.51 -14.04
C HIS A 565 -9.02 -35.47 -15.19
N ASP A 566 -8.40 -36.60 -15.54
CA ASP A 566 -7.49 -36.73 -16.69
C ASP A 566 -6.33 -35.70 -16.71
N GLY A 567 -5.78 -35.42 -15.53
CA GLY A 567 -4.69 -34.46 -15.32
C GLY A 567 -5.12 -33.01 -15.17
N ARG A 568 -6.43 -32.74 -15.11
CA ARG A 568 -6.99 -31.38 -15.08
C ARG A 568 -7.29 -30.88 -13.66
N GLY A 569 -7.30 -29.56 -13.52
CA GLY A 569 -7.60 -28.86 -12.27
C GLY A 569 -6.37 -28.62 -11.40
N THR A 570 -6.47 -27.64 -10.52
CA THR A 570 -5.46 -27.34 -9.50
C THR A 570 -6.15 -26.83 -8.24
N PRO A 571 -5.71 -27.18 -7.02
CA PRO A 571 -6.35 -26.72 -5.78
C PRO A 571 -6.42 -25.19 -5.70
N LEU A 572 -7.62 -24.65 -5.43
CA LEU A 572 -7.88 -23.22 -5.34
C LEU A 572 -9.02 -22.96 -4.34
N ASP A 573 -8.69 -22.47 -3.14
CA ASP A 573 -9.64 -22.19 -2.07
C ASP A 573 -10.07 -20.71 -2.03
N PHE A 574 -9.22 -19.80 -2.51
CA PHE A 574 -9.52 -18.37 -2.57
C PHE A 574 -8.83 -17.65 -3.72
N ILE A 575 -9.45 -16.55 -4.16
CA ILE A 575 -8.82 -15.47 -4.96
C ILE A 575 -8.85 -14.19 -4.13
N SER A 576 -7.88 -13.30 -4.31
CA SER A 576 -7.85 -12.02 -3.62
C SER A 576 -7.77 -10.86 -4.60
N ILE A 577 -8.58 -9.82 -4.38
CA ILE A 577 -8.64 -8.64 -5.24
C ILE A 577 -8.21 -7.42 -4.45
N HIS A 578 -7.23 -6.67 -4.96
CA HIS A 578 -6.80 -5.42 -4.38
C HIS A 578 -7.78 -4.30 -4.72
N ALA A 579 -8.15 -3.51 -3.71
CA ALA A 579 -9.19 -2.50 -3.88
C ALA A 579 -8.81 -1.16 -3.25
N TYR A 580 -8.54 -0.19 -4.12
CA TYR A 580 -8.16 1.18 -3.78
C TYR A 580 -9.11 2.22 -4.33
N ASN A 581 -10.36 2.20 -3.88
CA ASN A 581 -11.45 2.92 -4.54
C ASN A 581 -12.62 3.18 -3.58
N THR A 582 -13.65 3.84 -4.11
CA THR A 582 -14.97 3.98 -3.48
C THR A 582 -15.50 2.64 -2.96
N SER A 583 -16.31 2.69 -1.90
CA SER A 583 -16.86 1.49 -1.27
C SER A 583 -17.71 0.66 -2.24
N SER A 584 -18.41 1.31 -3.18
CA SER A 584 -19.19 0.65 -4.24
C SER A 584 -18.31 -0.13 -5.20
N LEU A 585 -17.27 0.51 -5.77
CA LEU A 585 -16.42 -0.16 -6.74
C LEU A 585 -15.65 -1.33 -6.12
N MET A 586 -15.29 -1.23 -4.83
CA MET A 586 -14.59 -2.32 -4.13
C MET A 586 -15.51 -3.55 -4.06
N ALA A 587 -16.74 -3.35 -3.58
CA ALA A 587 -17.71 -4.43 -3.52
C ALA A 587 -18.03 -4.99 -4.92
N GLU A 588 -18.20 -4.14 -5.94
CA GLU A 588 -18.44 -4.57 -7.32
C GLU A 588 -17.31 -5.43 -7.87
N LYS A 589 -16.04 -5.13 -7.56
CA LYS A 589 -14.90 -5.96 -7.94
C LYS A 589 -14.97 -7.34 -7.30
N LEU A 590 -15.24 -7.40 -6.00
CA LEU A 590 -15.31 -8.68 -5.26
C LEU A 590 -16.50 -9.51 -5.76
N ILE A 591 -17.67 -8.90 -5.93
CA ILE A 591 -18.86 -9.54 -6.50
C ILE A 591 -18.57 -10.04 -7.92
N ARG A 592 -17.93 -9.22 -8.77
CA ARG A 592 -17.60 -9.61 -10.14
C ARG A 592 -16.63 -10.79 -10.19
N ALA A 593 -15.63 -10.84 -9.30
CA ALA A 593 -14.71 -11.98 -9.22
C ALA A 593 -15.46 -13.29 -8.91
N LYS A 594 -16.35 -13.28 -7.92
CA LYS A 594 -17.19 -14.46 -7.61
C LYS A 594 -18.11 -14.83 -8.77
N GLN A 595 -18.73 -13.83 -9.39
CA GLN A 595 -19.61 -14.02 -10.53
C GLN A 595 -18.87 -14.70 -11.70
N MET A 596 -17.66 -14.24 -12.02
CA MET A 596 -16.82 -14.86 -13.06
C MET A 596 -16.49 -16.32 -12.75
N ALA A 597 -16.21 -16.64 -11.49
CA ALA A 597 -15.96 -18.03 -11.07
C ALA A 597 -17.22 -18.90 -11.28
N LEU A 598 -18.38 -18.43 -10.82
CA LEU A 598 -19.65 -19.15 -10.98
C LEU A 598 -20.11 -19.27 -12.45
N GLU A 599 -19.78 -18.29 -13.31
CA GLU A 599 -19.99 -18.36 -14.77
C GLU A 599 -19.15 -19.45 -15.44
N ILE A 600 -17.97 -19.78 -14.87
CA ILE A 600 -17.02 -20.76 -15.42
C ILE A 600 -17.34 -22.17 -14.93
N ASP A 601 -17.52 -22.34 -13.62
CA ASP A 601 -17.81 -23.62 -12.98
C ASP A 601 -18.60 -23.38 -11.67
N PRO A 602 -19.94 -23.37 -11.74
CA PRO A 602 -20.78 -23.00 -10.61
C PRO A 602 -20.77 -24.00 -9.46
N GLU A 603 -20.48 -25.28 -9.74
CA GLU A 603 -20.43 -26.33 -8.72
C GLU A 603 -19.08 -26.31 -8.01
N HIS A 604 -17.98 -26.30 -8.77
CA HIS A 604 -16.64 -26.27 -8.20
C HIS A 604 -16.37 -24.98 -7.40
N TYR A 605 -16.83 -23.83 -7.89
CA TYR A 605 -16.58 -22.53 -7.25
C TYR A 605 -17.68 -22.06 -6.30
N ALA A 606 -18.67 -22.90 -5.96
CA ALA A 606 -19.70 -22.55 -5.00
C ALA A 606 -19.12 -22.05 -3.67
N GLY A 607 -18.09 -22.74 -3.16
CA GLY A 607 -17.39 -22.41 -1.92
C GLY A 607 -16.13 -21.54 -2.06
N LEU A 608 -15.79 -21.08 -3.28
CA LEU A 608 -14.58 -20.25 -3.49
C LEU A 608 -14.68 -18.94 -2.70
N TRP A 609 -13.66 -18.64 -1.90
CA TRP A 609 -13.56 -17.38 -1.17
C TRP A 609 -13.06 -16.27 -2.08
N ILE A 610 -13.72 -15.11 -2.02
CA ILE A 610 -13.20 -13.89 -2.64
C ILE A 610 -12.74 -12.93 -1.54
N ASN A 611 -11.43 -12.84 -1.40
CA ASN A 611 -10.75 -12.03 -0.39
C ASN A 611 -10.37 -10.66 -0.94
N SER A 612 -10.00 -9.78 -0.02
CA SER A 612 -9.29 -8.54 -0.34
C SER A 612 -8.17 -8.38 0.68
N HIS A 613 -7.01 -8.93 0.38
CA HIS A 613 -5.86 -8.81 1.28
C HIS A 613 -5.11 -7.47 1.12
N GLU A 614 -5.61 -6.55 0.28
CA GLU A 614 -5.15 -5.17 0.19
C GLU A 614 -6.36 -4.28 -0.09
N SER A 615 -6.73 -3.40 0.85
CA SER A 615 -7.82 -2.44 0.62
C SER A 615 -7.71 -1.15 1.41
N CYS A 616 -8.06 -0.04 0.77
CA CYS A 616 -8.36 1.23 1.42
C CYS A 616 -9.13 2.13 0.44
N PRO A 617 -9.72 3.25 0.89
CA PRO A 617 -10.32 4.22 -0.02
C PRO A 617 -9.37 4.70 -1.13
N GLY A 618 -8.07 4.78 -0.85
CA GLY A 618 -7.05 5.09 -1.85
C GLY A 618 -5.65 5.16 -1.25
N TRP A 619 -4.65 4.75 -2.04
CA TRP A 619 -3.25 4.61 -1.60
C TRP A 619 -2.31 5.67 -2.19
N ASP A 620 -2.68 6.27 -3.32
CA ASP A 620 -1.77 7.12 -4.12
C ASP A 620 -1.46 8.48 -3.44
N MET A 621 -1.95 8.79 -2.24
CA MET A 621 -1.65 10.03 -1.49
C MET A 621 -1.59 11.31 -2.37
N PRO A 622 -2.67 11.66 -3.09
CA PRO A 622 -2.71 12.92 -3.82
C PRO A 622 -2.49 14.09 -2.84
N PRO A 623 -1.92 15.21 -3.30
CA PRO A 623 -1.66 16.34 -2.43
C PRO A 623 -2.94 17.16 -2.14
N ASP A 624 -4.12 16.59 -2.41
CA ASP A 624 -5.43 17.13 -2.04
C ASP A 624 -5.66 16.98 -0.53
N PRO A 625 -5.85 18.07 0.24
CA PRO A 625 -6.17 18.00 1.67
C PRO A 625 -7.40 17.14 2.00
N ALA A 626 -8.33 16.95 1.06
CA ALA A 626 -9.48 16.07 1.26
C ALA A 626 -9.11 14.58 1.39
N PHE A 627 -8.00 14.15 0.77
CA PHE A 627 -7.42 12.85 1.03
C PHE A 627 -7.03 12.73 2.50
N SER A 628 -6.30 13.72 3.00
CA SER A 628 -5.84 13.74 4.38
C SER A 628 -6.99 13.71 5.40
N ASP A 629 -8.03 14.52 5.18
CA ASP A 629 -9.16 14.62 6.09
C ASP A 629 -9.92 13.29 6.25
N SER A 630 -10.03 12.51 5.16
CA SER A 630 -10.75 11.22 5.16
C SER A 630 -10.15 10.17 6.10
N TYR A 631 -8.85 10.27 6.38
CA TYR A 631 -8.12 9.41 7.33
C TYR A 631 -7.80 10.13 8.66
N LEU A 632 -8.29 11.34 8.87
CA LEU A 632 -8.06 12.09 10.12
C LEU A 632 -9.19 11.91 11.14
N GLY A 633 -10.10 10.96 10.88
CA GLY A 633 -11.17 10.59 11.81
C GLY A 633 -12.48 11.36 11.59
N ASN A 634 -12.74 11.89 10.40
CA ASN A 634 -14.00 12.61 10.13
C ASN A 634 -15.24 11.70 9.99
N GLY A 635 -15.11 10.37 10.11
CA GLY A 635 -16.19 9.40 9.96
C GLY A 635 -16.23 8.71 8.59
N TYR A 636 -15.55 9.25 7.57
CA TYR A 636 -15.52 8.68 6.22
C TYR A 636 -14.94 7.26 6.19
N TYR A 637 -13.76 7.04 6.78
CA TYR A 637 -13.09 5.72 6.71
C TYR A 637 -13.86 4.59 7.41
N PRO A 638 -14.42 4.77 8.63
CA PRO A 638 -15.35 3.81 9.23
C PRO A 638 -16.58 3.51 8.37
N THR A 639 -17.23 4.54 7.80
CA THR A 639 -18.46 4.35 7.00
C THR A 639 -18.18 3.71 5.65
N TRP A 640 -17.00 3.96 5.06
CA TRP A 640 -16.53 3.23 3.88
C TRP A 640 -16.41 1.72 4.17
N CYS A 641 -15.82 1.33 5.30
CA CYS A 641 -15.74 -0.09 5.70
C CYS A 641 -17.13 -0.70 5.91
N ALA A 642 -18.04 0.05 6.54
CA ALA A 642 -19.43 -0.38 6.76
C ALA A 642 -20.16 -0.63 5.43
N ASP A 643 -20.01 0.28 4.46
CA ASP A 643 -20.68 0.19 3.17
C ASP A 643 -20.16 -0.96 2.32
N VAL A 644 -18.84 -1.19 2.28
CA VAL A 644 -18.26 -2.38 1.61
C VAL A 644 -18.84 -3.66 2.22
N THR A 645 -18.82 -3.77 3.55
CA THR A 645 -19.33 -4.96 4.27
C THR A 645 -20.79 -5.22 3.93
N ARG A 646 -21.63 -4.18 4.00
CA ARG A 646 -23.05 -4.32 3.75
C ARG A 646 -23.37 -4.65 2.29
N ARG A 647 -22.59 -4.17 1.31
CA ARG A 647 -22.75 -4.56 -0.11
C ARG A 647 -22.48 -6.05 -0.32
N GLN A 648 -21.40 -6.56 0.28
CA GLN A 648 -21.05 -7.98 0.20
C GLN A 648 -22.13 -8.85 0.85
N LEU A 649 -22.59 -8.46 2.06
CA LEU A 649 -23.66 -9.18 2.77
C LEU A 649 -24.98 -9.16 1.99
N ALA A 650 -25.36 -8.02 1.41
CA ALA A 650 -26.58 -7.91 0.59
C ALA A 650 -26.53 -8.85 -0.62
N GLN A 651 -25.38 -9.01 -1.27
CA GLN A 651 -25.23 -9.98 -2.34
C GLN A 651 -25.32 -11.43 -1.83
N ALA A 652 -24.78 -11.73 -0.65
CA ALA A 652 -24.85 -13.06 -0.05
C ALA A 652 -26.29 -13.46 0.38
N VAL A 653 -27.13 -12.48 0.76
CA VAL A 653 -28.58 -12.71 0.98
C VAL A 653 -29.27 -13.15 -0.32
N VAL A 654 -28.89 -12.57 -1.46
CA VAL A 654 -29.46 -12.94 -2.78
C VAL A 654 -28.96 -14.31 -3.24
N ASP A 655 -27.68 -14.60 -3.03
CA ASP A 655 -27.07 -15.88 -3.40
C ASP A 655 -26.03 -16.29 -2.33
N PRO A 656 -26.33 -17.28 -1.47
CA PRO A 656 -25.45 -17.71 -0.38
C PRO A 656 -24.05 -18.15 -0.82
N ARG A 657 -23.85 -18.48 -2.10
CA ARG A 657 -22.52 -18.80 -2.64
C ARG A 657 -21.57 -17.60 -2.56
N TYR A 658 -22.07 -16.37 -2.42
CA TYR A 658 -21.26 -15.17 -2.22
C TYR A 658 -20.85 -14.95 -0.76
N GLY A 659 -21.31 -15.78 0.19
CA GLY A 659 -21.04 -15.68 1.62
C GLY A 659 -19.66 -16.12 2.07
N TYR A 660 -18.61 -15.90 1.27
CA TYR A 660 -17.25 -16.41 1.52
C TYR A 660 -16.20 -15.34 1.22
N GLY A 661 -15.47 -14.90 2.24
CA GLY A 661 -14.36 -13.97 2.03
C GLY A 661 -13.79 -13.35 3.31
N GLU A 662 -12.52 -12.97 3.22
CA GLU A 662 -11.81 -12.20 4.24
C GLU A 662 -11.19 -10.93 3.64
N THR A 663 -11.44 -9.78 4.27
CA THR A 663 -10.87 -8.49 3.85
C THR A 663 -9.95 -7.91 4.93
N ILE A 664 -8.92 -7.16 4.52
CA ILE A 664 -8.00 -6.46 5.42
C ILE A 664 -7.68 -5.04 4.92
N LEU A 665 -7.21 -4.17 5.82
CA LEU A 665 -6.85 -2.79 5.45
C LEU A 665 -5.40 -2.63 5.02
N THR A 666 -5.13 -1.69 4.12
CA THR A 666 -3.79 -1.36 3.62
C THR A 666 -3.27 -0.09 4.29
N PHE A 667 -2.04 -0.09 4.83
CA PHE A 667 -1.41 1.07 5.50
C PHE A 667 -0.09 1.54 4.86
N TRP A 668 -0.10 2.67 4.15
CA TRP A 668 0.98 3.08 3.24
C TRP A 668 1.21 4.61 3.27
N PRO A 669 2.42 5.10 3.60
CA PRO A 669 3.51 4.44 4.32
C PRO A 669 3.18 4.33 5.82
N TRP A 670 3.70 3.29 6.46
CA TRP A 670 3.38 2.94 7.84
C TRP A 670 4.61 2.93 8.77
N PRO A 671 4.51 3.46 10.01
CA PRO A 671 3.37 4.20 10.57
C PRO A 671 3.30 5.66 10.11
N ALA A 672 2.09 6.20 10.05
CA ALA A 672 1.82 7.59 9.71
C ALA A 672 2.30 8.53 10.83
N ARG A 673 3.10 9.53 10.47
CA ARG A 673 3.61 10.53 11.42
C ARG A 673 2.72 11.77 11.48
N GLY A 674 2.51 12.30 12.68
CA GLY A 674 1.73 13.51 12.94
C GLY A 674 0.30 13.43 12.40
N PHE A 675 -0.26 14.58 12.01
CA PHE A 675 -1.66 14.74 11.64
C PHE A 675 -1.91 14.93 10.13
N GLU A 676 -0.97 14.53 9.27
CA GLU A 676 -1.06 14.68 7.80
C GLU A 676 -2.13 13.79 7.12
N GLY A 677 -2.90 12.99 7.86
CA GLY A 677 -4.07 12.30 7.30
C GLY A 677 -3.80 11.11 6.37
N ARG A 678 -2.88 10.21 6.72
CA ARG A 678 -2.60 8.99 5.91
C ARG A 678 -3.40 7.78 6.39
N ASN A 679 -3.57 6.79 5.51
CA ASN A 679 -4.19 5.49 5.83
C ASN A 679 -3.33 4.72 6.83
N ASP A 680 -3.83 4.61 8.06
CA ASP A 680 -3.23 3.87 9.16
C ASP A 680 -4.35 3.52 10.18
N CYS A 681 -4.00 2.78 11.22
CA CYS A 681 -4.81 2.55 12.42
C CYS A 681 -4.27 3.28 13.65
N VAL A 682 -3.03 3.80 13.60
CA VAL A 682 -2.42 4.64 14.63
C VAL A 682 -1.65 5.81 14.01
N ARG A 683 -1.18 6.73 14.84
CA ARG A 683 -0.26 7.81 14.46
C ARG A 683 0.95 7.82 15.39
N GLU A 684 2.14 7.96 14.83
CA GLU A 684 3.34 8.35 15.58
C GLU A 684 3.37 9.87 15.71
N VAL A 685 3.23 10.37 16.94
CA VAL A 685 3.16 11.80 17.22
C VAL A 685 4.38 12.21 18.06
N PRO A 686 5.28 13.05 17.51
CA PRO A 686 6.36 13.65 18.29
C PRO A 686 5.77 14.63 19.31
N VAL A 687 6.19 14.52 20.57
CA VAL A 687 5.67 15.30 21.69
C VAL A 687 6.76 16.19 22.25
N ASP A 688 6.39 17.44 22.49
CA ASP A 688 7.15 18.45 23.23
C ASP A 688 6.55 18.53 24.65
N ASP A 689 7.26 17.96 25.61
CA ASP A 689 6.93 18.00 27.03
C ASP A 689 7.49 19.26 27.71
N THR A 690 8.54 19.89 27.14
CA THR A 690 9.24 21.04 27.77
C THR A 690 8.82 22.42 27.25
N GLY A 691 8.15 22.48 26.10
CA GLY A 691 7.74 23.71 25.43
C GLY A 691 8.83 24.36 24.57
N ASP A 692 9.92 23.64 24.24
CA ASP A 692 11.04 24.16 23.46
C ASP A 692 10.89 23.95 21.94
N GLY A 693 9.79 23.33 21.52
CA GLY A 693 9.49 23.01 20.12
C GLY A 693 10.22 21.78 19.57
N GLN A 694 11.00 21.08 20.40
CA GLN A 694 11.72 19.86 20.04
C GLN A 694 10.93 18.61 20.42
N THR A 695 11.33 17.47 19.84
CA THR A 695 10.73 16.17 20.18
C THR A 695 11.43 15.61 21.42
N ASP A 696 10.73 15.58 22.55
CA ASP A 696 11.18 14.88 23.77
C ASP A 696 10.92 13.38 23.68
N ARG A 697 9.78 12.99 23.09
CA ARG A 697 9.39 11.59 22.90
C ARG A 697 8.41 11.41 21.75
N ILE A 698 8.25 10.18 21.28
CA ILE A 698 7.24 9.79 20.29
C ILE A 698 6.12 9.01 20.99
N VAL A 699 4.87 9.34 20.70
CA VAL A 699 3.69 8.68 21.26
C VAL A 699 2.85 8.07 20.14
N THR A 700 2.38 6.84 20.35
CA THR A 700 1.39 6.19 19.47
C THR A 700 -0.02 6.59 19.89
N VAL A 701 -0.76 7.20 18.96
CA VAL A 701 -2.15 7.64 19.14
C VAL A 701 -3.07 6.76 18.28
N PRO A 702 -4.05 6.05 18.87
CA PRO A 702 -5.05 5.30 18.11
C PRO A 702 -5.85 6.18 17.14
N MET A 703 -6.12 5.68 15.93
CA MET A 703 -7.09 6.30 15.02
C MET A 703 -8.49 5.74 15.27
N PRO A 704 -9.57 6.46 14.91
CA PRO A 704 -10.95 5.98 15.10
C PRO A 704 -11.26 4.63 14.44
N ILE A 705 -10.58 4.30 13.34
CA ILE A 705 -10.73 3.01 12.66
C ILE A 705 -10.28 1.83 13.54
N LEU A 706 -9.34 2.05 14.48
CA LEU A 706 -8.80 1.00 15.35
C LEU A 706 -9.89 0.34 16.23
N PRO A 707 -10.62 1.10 17.08
CA PRO A 707 -11.74 0.54 17.86
C PRO A 707 -12.97 0.24 17.01
N PHE A 708 -13.21 0.95 15.90
CA PHE A 708 -14.34 0.66 14.99
C PHE A 708 -14.25 -0.77 14.45
N LEU A 709 -13.10 -1.18 13.94
CA LEU A 709 -12.91 -2.55 13.45
C LEU A 709 -12.89 -3.59 14.58
N GLY A 710 -12.55 -3.18 15.80
CA GLY A 710 -12.76 -3.98 16.99
C GLY A 710 -14.23 -4.31 17.22
N LEU A 711 -15.14 -3.35 17.05
CA LEU A 711 -16.59 -3.58 17.13
C LEU A 711 -17.13 -4.36 15.93
N LEU A 712 -16.66 -4.08 14.71
CA LEU A 712 -17.08 -4.81 13.52
C LEU A 712 -16.73 -6.31 13.64
N ASN A 713 -15.52 -6.63 14.09
CA ASN A 713 -15.08 -8.03 14.27
C ASN A 713 -15.65 -8.70 15.54
N ARG A 714 -16.52 -8.00 16.30
CA ARG A 714 -17.37 -8.65 17.31
C ARG A 714 -18.56 -9.35 16.68
N MET A 715 -19.03 -8.91 15.52
CA MET A 715 -20.08 -9.57 14.75
C MET A 715 -19.53 -10.88 14.16
N GLN A 716 -20.36 -11.93 14.09
CA GLN A 716 -19.91 -13.26 13.69
C GLN A 716 -20.94 -13.98 12.84
N ASP A 717 -20.44 -14.68 11.82
CA ASP A 717 -20.93 -15.86 11.08
C ASP A 717 -22.33 -15.80 10.46
N ARG A 718 -23.29 -15.12 11.08
CA ARG A 718 -24.66 -14.91 10.63
C ARG A 718 -25.05 -13.45 10.77
N PHE A 719 -25.60 -12.91 9.69
CA PHE A 719 -25.95 -11.51 9.58
C PHE A 719 -27.40 -11.35 9.13
N VAL A 720 -28.07 -10.34 9.69
CA VAL A 720 -29.35 -9.80 9.20
C VAL A 720 -29.04 -8.47 8.53
N VAL A 721 -29.37 -8.33 7.25
CA VAL A 721 -28.98 -7.16 6.44
C VAL A 721 -30.14 -6.19 6.32
N LEU A 722 -29.92 -4.92 6.65
CA LEU A 722 -30.95 -3.90 6.48
C LEU A 722 -31.07 -3.50 5.01
N PRO A 723 -32.28 -3.11 4.55
CA PRO A 723 -32.45 -2.55 3.22
C PRO A 723 -31.62 -1.28 3.04
N GLU A 724 -31.26 -0.98 1.80
CA GLU A 724 -30.59 0.26 1.44
C GLU A 724 -31.62 1.37 1.21
N GLN A 725 -31.37 2.56 1.77
CA GLN A 725 -32.08 3.79 1.42
C GLN A 725 -31.07 4.83 0.94
N THR A 726 -31.30 5.42 -0.24
CA THR A 726 -30.46 6.50 -0.77
C THR A 726 -31.19 7.83 -0.64
N VAL A 727 -30.56 8.81 0.01
CA VAL A 727 -31.11 10.15 0.19
C VAL A 727 -30.04 11.17 -0.11
N GLU A 728 -30.24 11.99 -1.15
CA GLU A 728 -29.35 13.10 -1.51
C GLU A 728 -27.87 12.68 -1.62
N GLY A 729 -27.61 11.54 -2.26
CA GLY A 729 -26.26 10.98 -2.45
C GLY A 729 -25.71 10.17 -1.27
N HIS A 730 -26.36 10.20 -0.09
CA HIS A 730 -26.00 9.34 1.03
C HIS A 730 -26.69 7.98 0.92
N VAL A 731 -25.91 6.92 1.11
CA VAL A 731 -26.40 5.55 1.32
C VAL A 731 -26.58 5.36 2.82
N ILE A 732 -27.81 5.04 3.26
CA ILE A 732 -28.15 4.75 4.65
C ILE A 732 -28.63 3.30 4.74
N SER A 733 -27.96 2.50 5.55
CA SER A 733 -28.27 1.09 5.72
C SER A 733 -27.53 0.53 6.95
N GLY A 734 -27.46 -0.78 7.08
CA GLY A 734 -26.87 -1.45 8.22
C GLY A 734 -26.91 -2.97 8.15
N PHE A 735 -26.45 -3.59 9.22
CA PHE A 735 -26.58 -5.02 9.45
C PHE A 735 -26.48 -5.33 10.94
N ALA A 736 -27.04 -6.47 11.33
CA ALA A 736 -26.98 -6.99 12.68
C ALA A 736 -26.38 -8.40 12.70
N SER A 737 -25.78 -8.77 13.83
CA SER A 737 -25.29 -10.12 14.07
C SER A 737 -25.44 -10.44 15.56
N GLN A 738 -25.76 -11.70 15.84
CA GLN A 738 -25.89 -12.21 17.20
C GLN A 738 -24.63 -12.96 17.61
N VAL A 739 -24.13 -12.68 18.82
CA VAL A 739 -23.05 -13.44 19.45
C VAL A 739 -23.44 -13.76 20.88
N ASP A 740 -23.52 -15.05 21.19
CA ASP A 740 -24.17 -15.57 22.40
C ASP A 740 -25.61 -15.01 22.52
N SER A 741 -25.96 -14.41 23.65
CA SER A 741 -27.23 -13.71 23.88
C SER A 741 -27.20 -12.21 23.54
N ARG A 742 -26.16 -11.73 22.84
CA ARG A 742 -25.96 -10.30 22.57
C ARG A 742 -26.16 -9.99 21.09
N TRP A 743 -26.83 -8.88 20.83
CA TRP A 743 -26.97 -8.36 19.48
C TRP A 743 -26.04 -7.17 19.27
N TYR A 744 -25.37 -7.19 18.13
CA TYR A 744 -24.60 -6.07 17.61
C TYR A 744 -25.31 -5.56 16.36
N VAL A 745 -25.68 -4.28 16.33
CA VAL A 745 -26.34 -3.64 15.19
C VAL A 745 -25.51 -2.46 14.74
N LEU A 746 -25.17 -2.39 13.45
CA LEU A 746 -24.49 -1.25 12.85
C LEU A 746 -25.45 -0.56 11.89
N ILE A 747 -25.69 0.74 12.09
CA ILE A 747 -26.35 1.63 11.12
C ILE A 747 -25.36 2.69 10.68
N TYR A 748 -25.28 2.97 9.38
CA TYR A 748 -24.37 3.97 8.85
C TYR A 748 -25.02 4.83 7.77
N SER A 749 -24.45 6.01 7.53
CA SER A 749 -24.71 6.88 6.39
C SER A 749 -23.38 7.12 5.68
N HIS A 750 -23.31 6.91 4.37
CA HIS A 750 -22.08 7.06 3.58
C HIS A 750 -22.34 7.80 2.25
N GLN A 751 -21.61 8.88 2.01
CA GLN A 751 -21.49 9.59 0.75
C GLN A 751 -20.04 9.41 0.28
N MET A 752 -19.86 8.67 -0.82
CA MET A 752 -18.55 8.17 -1.26
C MET A 752 -17.57 9.24 -1.78
N LEU A 753 -18.06 10.40 -2.25
CA LEU A 753 -17.28 11.52 -2.78
C LEU A 753 -17.06 12.67 -1.76
N ASP A 754 -17.80 12.69 -0.66
CA ASP A 754 -17.65 13.64 0.45
C ASP A 754 -16.57 13.13 1.41
N THR A 755 -15.35 12.99 0.89
CA THR A 755 -14.21 12.48 1.64
C THR A 755 -13.83 13.36 2.84
N GLN A 756 -14.31 14.61 2.88
CA GLN A 756 -14.14 15.54 4.00
C GLN A 756 -15.28 15.51 5.01
N SER A 757 -16.37 14.77 4.75
CA SER A 757 -17.57 14.74 5.60
C SER A 757 -18.11 16.15 5.87
N ARG A 758 -18.29 16.91 4.79
CA ARG A 758 -18.74 18.32 4.78
C ARG A 758 -20.25 18.45 4.66
N SER A 759 -20.95 17.43 4.19
CA SER A 759 -22.41 17.44 4.11
C SER A 759 -22.99 17.65 5.51
N ALA A 760 -23.89 18.64 5.63
CA ALA A 760 -24.56 18.95 6.89
C ALA A 760 -25.80 18.09 7.14
N ARG A 761 -26.03 17.07 6.30
CA ARG A 761 -27.18 16.17 6.37
C ARG A 761 -27.27 15.45 7.70
N ARG A 762 -28.51 15.31 8.16
CA ARG A 762 -28.86 14.54 9.36
C ARG A 762 -30.05 13.64 9.05
N PHE A 763 -30.03 12.46 9.63
CA PHE A 763 -31.06 11.45 9.47
C PHE A 763 -31.59 11.12 10.86
N ASP A 764 -32.89 11.31 11.07
CA ASP A 764 -33.56 10.86 12.28
C ASP A 764 -34.01 9.42 12.04
N VAL A 765 -33.20 8.48 12.52
CA VAL A 765 -33.41 7.05 12.28
C VAL A 765 -34.29 6.49 13.38
N SER A 766 -35.41 5.90 12.97
CA SER A 766 -36.25 5.04 13.80
C SER A 766 -36.00 3.59 13.42
N LEU A 767 -35.35 2.84 14.31
CA LEU A 767 -35.06 1.42 14.16
C LEU A 767 -35.97 0.63 15.09
N ASP A 768 -36.82 -0.20 14.52
CA ASP A 768 -37.71 -1.11 15.25
C ASP A 768 -37.17 -2.53 15.14
N LEU A 769 -36.53 -3.01 16.22
CA LEU A 769 -35.98 -4.36 16.31
C LEU A 769 -37.07 -5.31 16.79
N GLN A 770 -37.29 -6.40 16.06
CA GLN A 770 -38.30 -7.42 16.38
C GLN A 770 -37.61 -8.77 16.60
N GLY A 771 -38.28 -9.69 17.30
CA GLY A 771 -37.73 -11.04 17.57
C GLY A 771 -36.80 -11.11 18.79
N LEU A 772 -36.80 -10.09 19.67
CA LEU A 772 -36.10 -10.19 20.95
C LEU A 772 -36.93 -10.99 21.96
N SER A 773 -36.28 -11.80 22.79
CA SER A 773 -36.98 -12.48 23.89
C SER A 773 -37.43 -11.47 24.95
N PRO A 774 -38.63 -11.63 25.57
CA PRO A 774 -39.09 -10.76 26.65
C PRO A 774 -38.13 -10.77 27.83
N ASP A 775 -37.47 -9.64 28.09
CA ASP A 775 -36.52 -9.45 29.19
C ASP A 775 -36.17 -7.96 29.32
N ARG A 776 -35.35 -7.61 30.31
CA ARG A 776 -34.70 -6.31 30.41
C ARG A 776 -33.36 -6.33 29.68
N TYR A 777 -33.11 -5.31 28.87
CA TYR A 777 -31.89 -5.17 28.09
C TYR A 777 -31.14 -3.88 28.43
N THR A 778 -29.81 -3.94 28.38
CA THR A 778 -28.95 -2.76 28.29
C THR A 778 -28.58 -2.53 26.84
N VAL A 779 -28.81 -1.30 26.38
CA VAL A 779 -28.50 -0.84 25.02
C VAL A 779 -27.39 0.19 25.11
N ARG A 780 -26.25 -0.07 24.45
CA ARG A 780 -25.08 0.82 24.41
C ARG A 780 -24.82 1.27 22.98
N GLU A 781 -24.80 2.58 22.79
CA GLU A 781 -24.49 3.21 21.51
C GLU A 781 -23.01 3.61 21.45
N TYR A 782 -22.38 3.42 20.30
CA TYR A 782 -21.04 3.89 19.98
C TYR A 782 -21.08 4.60 18.62
N ARG A 783 -20.95 5.93 18.62
CA ARG A 783 -20.97 6.74 17.39
C ARG A 783 -19.58 7.04 16.86
N PHE A 784 -19.40 6.93 15.55
CA PHE A 784 -18.18 7.28 14.83
C PHE A 784 -18.54 8.32 13.77
N ASP A 785 -18.19 9.58 14.06
CA ASP A 785 -18.41 10.72 13.18
C ASP A 785 -17.38 11.81 13.49
N ARG A 786 -17.52 13.02 12.94
CA ARG A 786 -16.60 14.14 13.20
C ARG A 786 -16.49 14.55 14.67
N GLN A 787 -17.49 14.24 15.49
CA GLN A 787 -17.65 14.71 16.87
C GLN A 787 -17.49 13.59 17.89
N HIS A 788 -17.76 12.34 17.51
CA HIS A 788 -17.76 11.18 18.41
C HIS A 788 -16.70 10.16 18.02
N HIS A 789 -15.94 9.69 19.02
CA HIS A 789 -14.78 8.82 18.83
C HIS A 789 -13.79 9.35 17.78
N SER A 790 -13.58 10.67 17.80
CA SER A 790 -12.82 11.37 16.78
C SER A 790 -11.99 12.48 17.38
N TYR A 791 -10.75 12.60 16.89
CA TYR A 791 -9.90 13.77 17.12
C TYR A 791 -9.91 14.75 15.93
N PHE A 792 -10.78 14.57 14.92
CA PHE A 792 -10.68 15.24 13.62
C PHE A 792 -10.45 16.75 13.74
N GLU A 793 -11.27 17.45 14.51
CA GLU A 793 -11.16 18.91 14.67
C GLU A 793 -9.84 19.33 15.34
N ALA A 794 -9.43 18.63 16.40
CA ALA A 794 -8.18 18.89 17.11
C ALA A 794 -6.95 18.57 16.25
N GLY A 795 -6.93 17.39 15.63
CA GLY A 795 -5.86 16.95 14.73
C GLY A 795 -5.73 17.85 13.51
N ARG A 796 -6.85 18.28 12.91
CA ARG A 796 -6.87 19.22 11.79
C ARG A 796 -6.33 20.58 12.21
N ARG A 797 -6.76 21.11 13.36
CA ARG A 797 -6.22 22.36 13.92
C ARG A 797 -4.70 22.29 14.11
N LEU A 798 -4.18 21.20 14.67
CA LEU A 798 -2.75 21.00 14.87
C LEU A 798 -1.97 20.85 13.56
N ARG A 799 -2.54 20.18 12.55
CA ARG A 799 -1.96 20.08 11.20
C ARG A 799 -1.89 21.44 10.52
N ASP A 800 -2.98 22.18 10.54
CA ASP A 800 -3.17 23.41 9.76
C ASP A 800 -2.57 24.65 10.47
N GLN A 801 -2.14 24.52 11.73
CA GLN A 801 -1.48 25.62 12.45
C GLN A 801 -0.12 25.94 11.80
N PRO A 802 0.20 27.22 11.52
CA PRO A 802 1.50 27.61 10.96
C PRO A 802 2.68 27.08 11.77
N ASP A 803 3.68 26.53 11.08
CA ASP A 803 4.96 26.16 11.69
C ASP A 803 5.94 27.32 11.47
N PRO A 804 6.25 28.12 12.51
CA PRO A 804 7.12 29.30 12.37
C PRO A 804 8.53 28.94 11.90
N ARG A 805 8.92 27.66 11.99
CA ARG A 805 10.18 27.15 11.43
C ARG A 805 10.10 27.10 9.89
N ARG A 806 8.97 26.64 9.34
CA ARG A 806 8.78 26.49 7.88
C ARG A 806 8.46 27.82 7.19
N ASP A 807 7.64 28.64 7.85
CA ASP A 807 7.19 29.94 7.35
C ASP A 807 7.60 31.06 8.31
N PRO A 808 8.92 31.32 8.48
CA PRO A 808 9.39 32.34 9.39
C PRO A 808 9.11 33.76 8.85
N PRO A 809 9.16 34.81 9.70
CA PRO A 809 9.07 36.19 9.26
C PRO A 809 10.09 36.51 8.15
N PRO A 810 9.78 37.42 7.20
CA PRO A 810 10.66 37.77 6.09
C PRO A 810 12.08 38.16 6.54
N GLU A 811 12.23 38.85 7.67
CA GLU A 811 13.55 39.20 8.20
C GLU A 811 14.41 37.99 8.57
N VAL A 812 13.81 36.95 9.14
CA VAL A 812 14.51 35.71 9.55
C VAL A 812 14.90 34.93 8.30
N ARG A 813 13.99 34.87 7.31
CA ARG A 813 14.24 34.26 6.01
C ARG A 813 15.41 34.92 5.28
N GLU A 814 15.42 36.25 5.20
CA GLU A 814 16.52 36.99 4.56
C GLU A 814 17.83 36.85 5.32
N ARG A 815 17.81 36.86 6.65
CA ARG A 815 19.01 36.63 7.48
C ARG A 815 19.61 35.25 7.21
N PHE A 816 18.77 34.21 7.12
CA PHE A 816 19.22 32.87 6.77
C PHE A 816 19.83 32.81 5.36
N LEU A 817 19.13 33.34 4.35
CA LEU A 817 19.62 33.35 2.97
C LEU A 817 20.92 34.16 2.84
N ALA A 818 21.06 35.24 3.61
CA ALA A 818 22.31 36.00 3.68
C ALA A 818 23.45 35.16 4.27
N ALA A 819 23.20 34.39 5.34
CA ALA A 819 24.19 33.48 5.91
C ALA A 819 24.59 32.38 4.90
N VAL A 820 23.64 31.80 4.17
CA VAL A 820 23.95 30.82 3.10
C VAL A 820 24.82 31.46 2.01
N ARG A 821 24.55 32.70 1.59
CA ARG A 821 25.40 33.43 0.64
C ARG A 821 26.81 33.67 1.19
N GLN A 822 26.95 33.93 2.49
CA GLN A 822 28.26 34.14 3.12
C GLN A 822 29.13 32.87 3.21
N LEU A 823 28.54 31.67 3.06
CA LEU A 823 29.30 30.43 2.95
C LEU A 823 30.21 30.41 1.71
N GLU A 824 29.93 31.22 0.68
CA GLU A 824 30.75 31.38 -0.53
C GLU A 824 32.00 32.27 -0.29
N SER A 825 32.15 32.86 0.91
CA SER A 825 33.30 33.72 1.23
C SER A 825 34.62 32.93 1.23
N GLU A 826 35.68 33.51 0.66
CA GLU A 826 37.03 32.95 0.76
C GLU A 826 37.59 33.00 2.19
N ASP A 827 37.09 33.94 3.01
CA ASP A 827 37.49 34.08 4.42
C ASP A 827 36.90 32.97 5.29
N ARG A 828 37.79 32.22 5.96
CA ARG A 828 37.42 31.12 6.87
C ARG A 828 36.62 31.61 8.07
N ALA A 829 36.92 32.79 8.61
CA ALA A 829 36.20 33.33 9.76
C ALA A 829 34.74 33.70 9.40
N THR A 830 34.55 34.33 8.23
CA THR A 830 33.22 34.63 7.67
C THR A 830 32.40 33.36 7.45
N ARG A 831 32.99 32.30 6.88
CA ARG A 831 32.29 31.02 6.68
C ARG A 831 31.89 30.34 8.00
N ALA A 832 32.78 30.36 8.99
CA ALA A 832 32.49 29.82 10.31
C ALA A 832 31.33 30.57 10.99
N ALA A 833 31.36 31.91 10.97
CA ALA A 833 30.29 32.74 11.53
C ALA A 833 28.95 32.55 10.79
N ALA A 834 28.97 32.38 9.46
CA ALA A 834 27.80 32.08 8.67
C ALA A 834 27.19 30.72 9.04
N MET A 835 28.03 29.69 9.26
CA MET A 835 27.56 28.38 9.73
C MET A 835 26.99 28.45 11.16
N ASP A 836 27.60 29.23 12.06
CA ASP A 836 27.06 29.44 13.41
C ASP A 836 25.68 30.13 13.36
N GLU A 837 25.46 31.05 12.41
CA GLU A 837 24.17 31.71 12.21
C GLU A 837 23.11 30.74 11.68
N ILE A 838 23.49 29.88 10.72
CA ILE A 838 22.64 28.80 10.21
C ILE A 838 22.27 27.85 11.37
N GLU A 839 23.24 27.44 12.19
CA GLU A 839 22.99 26.56 13.35
C GLU A 839 22.15 27.18 14.44
N ARG A 840 22.18 28.50 14.60
CA ARG A 840 21.28 29.22 15.53
C ARG A 840 19.89 29.42 14.93
N SER A 841 19.73 29.29 13.61
CA SER A 841 18.43 29.36 12.97
C SER A 841 17.62 28.07 13.20
N GLU A 842 16.36 28.25 13.54
CA GLU A 842 15.37 27.19 13.64
C GLU A 842 14.56 27.03 12.35
N VAL A 843 15.00 27.65 11.25
CA VAL A 843 14.25 27.61 9.99
C VAL A 843 14.30 26.22 9.36
N ALA A 844 13.18 25.82 8.76
CA ALA A 844 12.96 24.52 8.16
C ALA A 844 12.31 24.66 6.78
N GLY A 845 12.32 23.58 6.00
CA GLY A 845 11.66 23.49 4.70
C GLY A 845 12.59 23.63 3.51
N ASP A 846 12.05 23.31 2.33
CA ASP A 846 12.82 23.15 1.09
C ASP A 846 13.56 24.42 0.68
N TRP A 847 12.98 25.60 0.93
CA TRP A 847 13.61 26.88 0.62
C TRP A 847 14.89 27.12 1.42
N ALA A 848 15.03 26.53 2.61
CA ALA A 848 16.20 26.64 3.46
C ALA A 848 17.20 25.51 3.18
N LEU A 849 16.70 24.27 3.02
CA LEU A 849 17.53 23.08 2.78
C LEU A 849 18.19 23.09 1.40
N ARG A 850 17.46 23.44 0.34
CA ARG A 850 17.95 23.32 -1.03
C ARG A 850 19.18 24.20 -1.31
N PRO A 851 19.18 25.52 -1.01
CA PRO A 851 20.37 26.35 -1.23
C PRO A 851 21.60 25.84 -0.46
N LEU A 852 21.39 25.33 0.75
CA LEU A 852 22.46 24.77 1.57
C LEU A 852 23.02 23.47 0.97
N LEU A 853 22.16 22.55 0.56
CA LEU A 853 22.57 21.31 -0.11
C LEU A 853 23.27 21.59 -1.44
N GLU A 854 22.78 22.54 -2.24
CA GLU A 854 23.41 22.99 -3.49
C GLU A 854 24.80 23.59 -3.25
N TYR A 855 25.00 24.32 -2.15
CA TYR A 855 26.33 24.78 -1.74
C TYR A 855 27.28 23.60 -1.46
N PHE A 856 26.85 22.61 -0.66
CA PHE A 856 27.69 21.48 -0.29
C PHE A 856 27.97 20.51 -1.45
N GLN A 857 27.03 20.36 -2.38
CA GLN A 857 27.25 19.60 -3.61
C GLN A 857 28.36 20.21 -4.48
N ARG A 858 28.47 21.54 -4.51
CA ARG A 858 29.54 22.24 -5.24
C ARG A 858 30.90 22.18 -4.53
N HIS A 859 30.90 21.95 -3.21
CA HIS A 859 32.09 22.01 -2.36
C HIS A 859 32.34 20.68 -1.64
N GLU A 860 32.66 19.63 -2.41
CA GLU A 860 32.77 18.21 -1.99
C GLU A 860 33.69 17.91 -0.76
N GLN A 861 34.36 18.91 -0.17
CA GLN A 861 35.33 18.77 0.92
C GLN A 861 35.27 19.91 1.96
N SER A 862 34.08 20.44 2.26
CA SER A 862 33.95 21.46 3.31
C SER A 862 34.04 20.84 4.72
N GLU A 863 34.91 21.39 5.57
CA GLU A 863 34.94 21.09 7.03
C GLU A 863 33.58 21.39 7.73
N LEU A 864 32.66 22.07 7.03
CA LEU A 864 31.33 22.44 7.52
C LEU A 864 30.23 21.44 7.13
N LEU A 865 30.53 20.41 6.34
CA LEU A 865 29.52 19.46 5.85
C LEU A 865 28.82 18.72 7.00
N ASP A 866 29.58 18.22 7.98
CA ASP A 866 29.01 17.49 9.12
C ASP A 866 28.07 18.38 9.95
N ARG A 867 28.47 19.65 10.14
CA ARG A 867 27.67 20.68 10.82
C ARG A 867 26.34 20.94 10.10
N ALA A 868 26.40 21.09 8.77
CA ALA A 868 25.21 21.29 7.97
C ALA A 868 24.31 20.06 7.89
N VAL A 869 24.88 18.86 7.89
CA VAL A 869 24.11 17.61 7.97
C VAL A 869 23.40 17.51 9.32
N GLN A 870 24.07 17.81 10.43
CA GLN A 870 23.45 17.84 11.76
C GLN A 870 22.35 18.90 11.85
N TRP A 871 22.59 20.10 11.33
CA TRP A 871 21.57 21.14 11.24
C TRP A 871 20.37 20.67 10.40
N ALA A 872 20.62 20.15 9.19
CA ALA A 872 19.59 19.67 8.28
C ALA A 872 18.76 18.55 8.92
N GLN A 873 19.39 17.60 9.62
CA GLN A 873 18.70 16.54 10.37
C GLN A 873 17.80 17.13 11.47
N ARG A 874 18.28 18.14 12.20
CA ARG A 874 17.52 18.79 13.27
C ARG A 874 16.32 19.58 12.74
N VAL A 875 16.49 20.38 11.69
CA VAL A 875 15.39 21.21 11.14
C VAL A 875 14.43 20.43 10.23
N SER A 876 14.88 19.29 9.70
CA SER A 876 14.00 18.34 9.00
C SER A 876 13.21 17.45 9.95
N ALA A 877 13.47 17.53 11.26
CA ALA A 877 12.71 16.78 12.25
C ALA A 877 11.21 17.14 12.16
N PRO A 878 10.32 16.15 12.28
CA PRO A 878 8.89 16.41 12.32
C PRO A 878 8.52 17.42 13.40
N ARG A 879 7.43 18.16 13.19
CA ARG A 879 6.88 19.06 14.21
C ARG A 879 6.52 18.28 15.47
N ALA A 880 7.00 18.75 16.61
CA ALA A 880 6.58 18.29 17.92
C ALA A 880 5.31 19.04 18.36
N TYR A 881 4.48 18.35 19.13
CA TYR A 881 3.19 18.86 19.60
C TYR A 881 3.16 18.94 21.13
N PRO A 882 2.52 19.96 21.73
CA PRO A 882 2.43 20.08 23.17
C PRO A 882 1.79 18.84 23.83
N ALA A 883 2.38 18.37 24.93
CA ALA A 883 1.90 17.18 25.65
C ALA A 883 0.41 17.22 26.02
N ALA A 884 -0.10 18.39 26.42
CA ALA A 884 -1.51 18.57 26.78
C ALA A 884 -2.48 18.36 25.60
N GLU A 885 -2.12 18.86 24.42
CA GLU A 885 -2.91 18.68 23.19
C GLU A 885 -2.95 17.18 22.80
N ILE A 886 -1.84 16.47 22.96
CA ILE A 886 -1.77 15.03 22.67
C ILE A 886 -2.56 14.20 23.70
N ALA A 887 -2.58 14.61 24.97
CA ALA A 887 -3.42 13.98 25.99
C ALA A 887 -4.91 14.10 25.65
N GLU A 888 -5.36 15.29 25.23
CA GLU A 888 -6.74 15.52 24.78
C GLU A 888 -7.10 14.64 23.58
N ILE A 889 -6.22 14.58 22.58
CA ILE A 889 -6.43 13.75 21.40
C ILE A 889 -6.59 12.27 21.77
N LYS A 890 -5.76 11.74 22.68
CA LYS A 890 -5.86 10.35 23.14
C LYS A 890 -7.17 10.07 23.87
N GLN A 891 -7.67 11.03 24.65
CA GLN A 891 -8.96 10.90 25.33
C GLN A 891 -10.13 10.82 24.33
N ARG A 892 -10.11 11.66 23.29
CA ARG A 892 -11.19 11.73 22.28
C ARG A 892 -11.37 10.48 21.42
N VAL A 893 -10.35 9.62 21.32
CA VAL A 893 -10.41 8.36 20.55
C VAL A 893 -10.53 7.10 21.41
N GLN A 894 -10.56 7.25 22.74
CA GLN A 894 -10.81 6.13 23.61
C GLN A 894 -12.24 5.62 23.38
N LEU A 895 -12.40 4.31 23.18
CA LEU A 895 -13.73 3.72 22.99
C LEU A 895 -14.54 3.76 24.28
N HIS A 896 -15.68 4.45 24.25
CA HIS A 896 -16.66 4.46 25.33
C HIS A 896 -18.07 4.56 24.76
N PRO A 897 -19.11 4.05 25.43
CA PRO A 897 -20.47 4.28 24.97
C PRO A 897 -20.76 5.80 24.89
N THR A 898 -21.35 6.26 23.79
CA THR A 898 -21.87 7.62 23.66
C THR A 898 -23.24 7.75 24.33
N ARG A 899 -23.98 6.65 24.42
CA ARG A 899 -25.28 6.57 25.11
C ARG A 899 -25.45 5.19 25.73
N VAL A 900 -26.09 5.13 26.90
CA VAL A 900 -26.48 3.89 27.56
C VAL A 900 -27.93 4.01 28.00
N GLN A 901 -28.74 3.02 27.67
CA GLN A 901 -30.16 2.96 28.02
C GLN A 901 -30.52 1.58 28.54
N GLN A 902 -31.57 1.50 29.34
CA GLN A 902 -32.20 0.24 29.72
C GLN A 902 -33.60 0.20 29.15
N HIS A 903 -33.99 -0.94 28.62
CA HIS A 903 -35.29 -1.17 28.02
C HIS A 903 -35.89 -2.44 28.62
N GLU A 904 -37.21 -2.45 28.79
CA GLU A 904 -37.98 -3.63 29.16
C GLU A 904 -38.75 -4.04 27.90
N ILE A 905 -38.50 -5.26 27.44
CA ILE A 905 -39.13 -5.81 26.25
C ILE A 905 -40.27 -6.71 26.72
N ASP A 906 -41.48 -6.38 26.29
CA ASP A 906 -42.67 -7.12 26.66
C ASP A 906 -42.89 -8.34 25.74
N GLY A 907 -44.08 -8.93 25.79
CA GLY A 907 -44.41 -10.13 25.02
C GLY A 907 -44.38 -9.95 23.50
N ASP A 908 -44.35 -8.72 22.97
CA ASP A 908 -44.26 -8.46 21.53
C ASP A 908 -42.84 -8.56 20.95
N GLY A 909 -41.82 -8.62 21.82
CA GLY A 909 -40.42 -8.77 21.43
C GLY A 909 -39.83 -7.58 20.69
N ARG A 910 -40.44 -6.38 20.80
CA ARG A 910 -40.04 -5.18 20.04
C ARG A 910 -39.20 -4.23 20.86
N LEU A 911 -38.14 -3.71 20.25
CA LEU A 911 -37.30 -2.64 20.79
C LEU A 911 -37.24 -1.46 19.82
N PRO A 912 -38.03 -0.40 20.03
CA PRO A 912 -37.94 0.81 19.25
C PRO A 912 -36.77 1.68 19.71
N LEU A 913 -35.91 2.05 18.76
CA LEU A 913 -34.77 2.94 18.97
C LEU A 913 -34.89 4.15 18.05
N THR A 914 -34.72 5.35 18.59
CA THR A 914 -34.65 6.59 17.80
C THR A 914 -33.37 7.33 18.10
N PHE A 915 -32.63 7.70 17.05
CA PHE A 915 -31.36 8.39 17.17
C PHE A 915 -31.03 9.22 15.92
N PRO A 916 -30.28 10.32 16.09
CA PRO A 916 -29.77 11.09 14.98
C PRO A 916 -28.51 10.43 14.40
N LEU A 917 -28.40 10.41 13.08
CA LEU A 917 -27.23 9.96 12.34
C LEU A 917 -26.77 11.09 11.41
N ALA A 918 -25.52 11.53 11.53
CA ALA A 918 -24.96 12.54 10.64
C ALA A 918 -24.56 11.94 9.28
N GLY A 919 -24.38 12.77 8.26
CA GLY A 919 -23.72 12.35 7.02
C GLY A 919 -22.30 11.83 7.29
N ASN A 920 -21.92 10.73 6.65
CA ASN A 920 -20.66 10.02 6.91
C ASN A 920 -20.45 9.66 8.39
N ALA A 921 -21.51 9.16 9.04
CA ALA A 921 -21.47 8.65 10.40
C ALA A 921 -21.86 7.16 10.47
N ALA A 922 -21.32 6.47 11.47
CA ALA A 922 -21.75 5.14 11.87
C ALA A 922 -22.19 5.12 13.33
N SER A 923 -23.26 4.39 13.63
CA SER A 923 -23.72 4.12 15.00
C SER A 923 -23.79 2.62 15.23
N PHE A 924 -22.97 2.14 16.18
CA PHE A 924 -22.93 0.76 16.64
C PHE A 924 -23.75 0.62 17.92
N TRP A 925 -24.63 -0.36 17.95
CA TRP A 925 -25.47 -0.69 19.10
C TRP A 925 -25.11 -2.06 19.62
N LYS A 926 -24.76 -2.14 20.90
CA LYS A 926 -24.63 -3.40 21.63
C LYS A 926 -25.85 -3.55 22.54
N ILE A 927 -26.61 -4.61 22.32
CA ILE A 927 -27.86 -4.92 23.02
C ILE A 927 -27.64 -6.23 23.78
N GLU A 928 -27.74 -6.18 25.10
CA GLU A 928 -27.47 -7.34 25.96
C GLU A 928 -28.51 -7.48 27.09
N PRO A 929 -29.00 -8.70 27.37
CA PRO A 929 -29.88 -8.95 28.51
C PRO A 929 -29.23 -8.53 29.83
N ILE A 930 -30.03 -8.01 30.75
CA ILE A 930 -29.61 -7.70 32.11
C ILE A 930 -29.61 -9.01 32.89
N VAL A 931 -28.45 -9.64 33.02
CA VAL A 931 -28.29 -10.81 33.89
C VAL A 931 -28.54 -10.37 35.35
N PRO A 932 -29.51 -10.97 36.07
CA PRO A 932 -29.67 -10.71 37.50
C PRO A 932 -28.36 -11.04 38.22
N ARG A 933 -27.84 -10.09 39.00
CA ARG A 933 -26.64 -10.28 39.81
C ARG A 933 -26.86 -11.25 40.96
#